data_AF-A0AA42ZVA6-F1
#
_entry.id   AF-A0AA42ZVA6-F1
#
_cell.length_a   1.000
_cell.length_b   1.000
_cell.length_c   1.000
_cell.angle_alpha   90.00
_cell.angle_beta   90.00
_cell.angle_gamma   90.00
#
_symmetry.space_group_name_H-M   'P 1'
#
loop_
_entity.id
_entity.type
_entity.pdbx_description
1 polymer ?
#
loop_
_entity_poly.entity_id
_entity_poly.type
_entity_poly.pdbx_seq_one_letter_code
_entity_poly.pdbx_strand_id
1 'polypeptide(L)'
;MEQSKQSRILFTPAEQQQINRLNDSLVEAFLVKAEADTQKTALRQYLETMAIIGQRLRMFEIANHRIFTQHGRLIVPYDAHGVLLIYSLGEDSGRVLKEVRLPHGTLITDRQIVSLVGQTDGLVDLEKEIYHLDIDDTPAIQVSRLRDLARLLGRLNQCGSRHEAVYLLRFLVARLCSTNRRSISHAKNLKPETMQVRKELVEFMNGPFARRLRLPTRLLVRNISGLVSQPKLIDEVWQDTIDLCEVHVRGSAITNEIRRSTHHAMGSKTLSLARAYLDWLNGDIAAFPDPEREVPVEADEIARSSKEVKALVARIVADLEQLLGNAQIVSRVTEWRSSYTDELMTCESGMTLEEELDSLIANGIHAGNRWVYQHRLRSLEAKSREGAWSNISGRDFREELQVLQSPLPGDEAFQAEEAELRAREAVQRFAQELRKQHQDGLFAALDTLVSLYQQDQPFRAFEDSCNLRRELESLVGDGAFPSQRYLLHQLDCVLEELGFFALRHVASDYLDQGVDLEECLEIIFMCASNLQHDGLFSRELWDLAVMLVNPRRSSAELLDALEQIQRNYHRLVLRVSEAYDVMAGHLGYSVDEMRAVQGNFQRTMHDLNNLVHFSDLARAHVTERRVTSNPPGTGALGSDPWDFIHLSHLDDLIRRVEDWSSVSLQARYGGKGSGLIYISYLGIPTRDAFIVPAVLPRLNLHRTQSERLEKALLDHLKILERDISTNDGAPLTFGDPGAPLLLAVRGGSVFSMPGMLSTMVFVGMTDAVAESLAREDEWFAWDAYRRFLATYAAAVWHIDLEQWDLVEKAKSALGVKLKTDLPGSVMRGIVEASKAAIHELGFGTQLERVLNDPLLQLITAVRAVHDSWNAERARRYREIKHMSDSWHTAVIVQQMACGNRSNLQELKPGMDEMGISLTGVIPNTRMTTSGFRVFTGDVKFSACGDDLVGGLTAAQSFEPVQELRAQAPMLERKLNHISSRLRRYLGSDTEIEFTVERGVLSILQTRSAQMEHHFIPRTFRNPGKASGQGIGISGGAFRGVVAFNEDDVMQLRNTAAAERPEVDGILLLLENPIPDEIPLILSVDGLLCAKGGSTSHAAVAVHGIDDKPYAAVMGVSELRLGHNKAELASADGRQAHHIRTGDVLSIHGQTGEVFTGSVEVLSVAATGEAGEKETARIRQA
;
A
#
# COMPACT_ATOMS: atom_id res chain seq x y z
N MET A 1 -30.17 -34.51 0.55
CA MET A 1 -31.63 -34.69 0.36
C MET A 1 -31.93 -34.48 -1.12
N GLU A 2 -32.42 -35.52 -1.77
CA GLU A 2 -32.85 -35.52 -3.17
C GLU A 2 -33.92 -34.45 -3.42
N GLN A 3 -33.68 -33.57 -4.40
CA GLN A 3 -34.75 -32.86 -5.10
C GLN A 3 -34.65 -33.18 -6.60
N SER A 4 -35.40 -34.22 -6.97
CA SER A 4 -36.32 -34.23 -8.12
C SER A 4 -35.80 -33.63 -9.44
N LYS A 5 -35.42 -34.55 -10.33
CA LYS A 5 -35.38 -34.43 -11.80
C LYS A 5 -36.59 -33.65 -12.36
N GLN A 6 -36.36 -32.42 -12.78
CA GLN A 6 -36.97 -31.85 -13.97
C GLN A 6 -35.81 -31.39 -14.87
N SER A 7 -35.52 -32.16 -15.91
CA SER A 7 -34.63 -31.72 -16.99
C SER A 7 -35.29 -30.51 -17.66
N ARG A 8 -34.91 -29.30 -17.26
CA ARG A 8 -35.21 -28.10 -18.03
C ARG A 8 -34.54 -28.29 -19.38
N ILE A 9 -35.35 -28.44 -20.42
CA ILE A 9 -34.90 -28.42 -21.81
C ILE A 9 -34.17 -27.08 -22.00
N LEU A 10 -32.84 -27.12 -22.14
CA LEU A 10 -31.99 -25.92 -22.18
C LEU A 10 -32.21 -25.13 -23.48
N PHE A 11 -32.44 -25.84 -24.60
CA PHE A 11 -32.72 -25.28 -25.93
C PHE A 11 -34.12 -25.65 -26.43
N THR A 12 -34.83 -24.67 -26.98
CA THR A 12 -36.09 -24.91 -27.71
C THR A 12 -35.85 -25.84 -28.92
N PRO A 13 -36.90 -26.52 -29.44
CA PRO A 13 -36.75 -27.38 -30.61
C PRO A 13 -36.14 -26.67 -31.83
N ALA A 14 -36.42 -25.37 -32.01
CA ALA A 14 -35.85 -24.56 -33.08
C ALA A 14 -34.34 -24.28 -32.87
N GLU A 15 -33.94 -23.97 -31.64
CA GLU A 15 -32.52 -23.77 -31.29
C GLU A 15 -31.74 -25.08 -31.37
N GLN A 16 -32.34 -26.21 -30.95
CA GLN A 16 -31.72 -27.52 -31.12
C GLN A 16 -31.53 -27.88 -32.60
N GLN A 17 -32.47 -27.51 -33.46
CA GLN A 17 -32.33 -27.68 -34.90
C GLN A 17 -31.20 -26.82 -35.47
N GLN A 18 -31.03 -25.58 -34.99
CA GLN A 18 -29.91 -24.71 -35.35
C GLN A 18 -28.56 -25.30 -34.92
N ILE A 19 -28.45 -25.78 -33.67
CA ILE A 19 -27.25 -26.45 -33.16
C ILE A 19 -26.91 -27.70 -34.00
N ASN A 20 -27.91 -28.48 -34.39
CA ASN A 20 -27.69 -29.66 -35.21
C ASN A 20 -27.16 -29.30 -36.60
N ARG A 21 -27.75 -28.28 -37.27
CA ARG A 21 -27.22 -27.81 -38.56
C ARG A 21 -25.78 -27.30 -38.42
N LEU A 22 -25.49 -26.54 -37.36
CA LEU A 22 -24.13 -26.08 -37.06
C LEU A 22 -23.17 -27.27 -36.89
N ASN A 23 -23.56 -28.27 -36.11
CA ASN A 23 -22.76 -29.47 -35.90
C ASN A 23 -22.44 -30.20 -37.21
N ASP A 24 -23.42 -30.34 -38.10
CA ASP A 24 -23.23 -30.99 -39.41
C ASP A 24 -22.20 -30.21 -40.25
N SER A 25 -22.33 -28.88 -40.30
CA SER A 25 -21.38 -28.02 -41.01
C SER A 25 -19.97 -28.04 -40.40
N LEU A 26 -19.84 -28.15 -39.06
CA LEU A 26 -18.54 -28.27 -38.40
C LEU A 26 -17.87 -29.62 -38.71
N VAL A 27 -18.64 -30.72 -38.79
CA VAL A 27 -18.14 -32.04 -39.20
C VAL A 27 -17.63 -32.01 -40.64
N GLU A 28 -18.41 -31.45 -41.56
CA GLU A 28 -18.01 -31.31 -42.96
C GLU A 28 -16.73 -30.46 -43.10
N ALA A 29 -16.65 -29.33 -42.40
CA ALA A 29 -15.53 -28.40 -42.48
C ALA A 29 -14.23 -28.92 -41.84
N PHE A 30 -14.31 -29.56 -40.66
CA PHE A 30 -13.13 -29.81 -39.82
C PHE A 30 -12.82 -31.30 -39.58
N LEU A 31 -13.72 -32.23 -39.93
CA LEU A 31 -13.47 -33.67 -39.81
C LEU A 31 -13.18 -34.32 -41.18
N VAL A 32 -13.95 -34.00 -42.21
CA VAL A 32 -13.87 -34.60 -43.55
C VAL A 32 -12.74 -34.00 -44.42
N LYS A 33 -12.03 -32.97 -43.91
CA LYS A 33 -11.00 -32.17 -44.62
C LYS A 33 -11.53 -31.56 -45.93
N ALA A 34 -12.51 -30.66 -45.81
CA ALA A 34 -13.10 -29.96 -46.94
C ALA A 34 -12.32 -28.69 -47.35
N GLU A 35 -12.63 -28.17 -48.55
CA GLU A 35 -12.03 -26.96 -49.15
C GLU A 35 -12.26 -25.71 -48.29
N ALA A 36 -11.45 -24.66 -48.49
CA ALA A 36 -11.50 -23.42 -47.70
C ALA A 36 -12.88 -22.72 -47.71
N ASP A 37 -13.70 -22.93 -48.74
CA ASP A 37 -15.04 -22.32 -48.86
C ASP A 37 -16.07 -22.97 -47.91
N THR A 38 -15.91 -24.27 -47.66
CA THR A 38 -16.71 -25.05 -46.68
C THR A 38 -16.42 -24.62 -45.24
N GLN A 39 -15.16 -24.31 -44.93
CA GLN A 39 -14.78 -23.77 -43.61
C GLN A 39 -15.41 -22.40 -43.35
N LYS A 40 -15.38 -21.50 -44.34
CA LYS A 40 -16.05 -20.18 -44.25
C LYS A 40 -17.55 -20.31 -44.01
N THR A 41 -18.20 -21.26 -44.70
CA THR A 41 -19.64 -21.52 -44.57
C THR A 41 -20.00 -21.99 -43.15
N ALA A 42 -19.24 -22.94 -42.60
CA ALA A 42 -19.45 -23.44 -41.24
C ALA A 42 -19.24 -22.33 -40.18
N LEU A 43 -18.27 -21.44 -40.37
CA LEU A 43 -18.00 -20.34 -39.45
C LEU A 43 -19.08 -19.25 -39.52
N ARG A 44 -19.59 -18.94 -40.70
CA ARG A 44 -20.75 -18.04 -40.85
C ARG A 44 -21.96 -18.56 -40.09
N GLN A 45 -22.22 -19.86 -40.25
CA GLN A 45 -23.32 -20.54 -39.58
C GLN A 45 -23.13 -20.62 -38.06
N TYR A 46 -21.89 -20.74 -37.59
CA TYR A 46 -21.55 -20.60 -36.17
C TYR A 46 -21.93 -19.23 -35.62
N LEU A 47 -21.52 -18.15 -36.29
CA LEU A 47 -21.80 -16.78 -35.87
C LEU A 47 -23.31 -16.48 -35.87
N GLU A 48 -24.04 -16.96 -36.89
CA GLU A 48 -25.50 -16.83 -36.96
C GLU A 48 -26.20 -17.60 -35.82
N THR A 49 -25.75 -18.82 -35.53
CA THR A 49 -26.30 -19.63 -34.44
C THR A 49 -26.03 -18.97 -33.08
N MET A 50 -24.84 -18.43 -32.87
CA MET A 50 -24.52 -17.64 -31.68
C MET A 50 -25.43 -16.42 -31.53
N ALA A 51 -25.64 -15.65 -32.60
CA ALA A 51 -26.48 -14.46 -32.56
C ALA A 51 -27.94 -14.80 -32.22
N ILE A 52 -28.48 -15.90 -32.77
CA ILE A 52 -29.87 -16.31 -32.56
C ILE A 52 -30.08 -16.83 -31.12
N ILE A 53 -29.25 -17.77 -30.68
CA ILE A 53 -29.41 -18.39 -29.35
C ILE A 53 -29.01 -17.39 -28.25
N GLY A 54 -28.03 -16.53 -28.52
CA GLY A 54 -27.55 -15.46 -27.66
C GLY A 54 -28.63 -14.46 -27.22
N GLN A 55 -29.68 -14.25 -28.02
CA GLN A 55 -30.80 -13.37 -27.67
C GLN A 55 -31.57 -13.86 -26.43
N ARG A 56 -31.67 -15.17 -26.24
CA ARG A 56 -32.40 -15.78 -25.11
C ARG A 56 -31.44 -16.26 -24.02
N LEU A 57 -30.34 -16.90 -24.40
CA LEU A 57 -29.28 -17.35 -23.51
C LEU A 57 -28.10 -16.39 -23.69
N ARG A 58 -27.98 -15.38 -22.81
CA ARG A 58 -26.97 -14.30 -22.89
C ARG A 58 -25.50 -14.76 -23.08
N MET A 59 -25.20 -16.04 -22.91
CA MET A 59 -23.92 -16.67 -23.24
C MET A 59 -24.19 -18.01 -23.96
N PHE A 60 -24.16 -18.02 -25.29
CA PHE A 60 -24.11 -19.24 -26.11
C PHE A 60 -22.93 -19.15 -27.07
N GLU A 61 -21.91 -19.98 -26.88
CA GLU A 61 -20.72 -20.05 -27.73
C GLU A 61 -20.05 -21.43 -27.69
N ILE A 62 -19.16 -21.71 -28.65
CA ILE A 62 -18.18 -22.79 -28.49
C ILE A 62 -17.12 -22.27 -27.50
N ALA A 63 -16.96 -22.95 -26.37
CA ALA A 63 -16.03 -22.57 -25.31
C ALA A 63 -14.61 -22.40 -25.89
N ASN A 64 -14.03 -21.22 -25.62
CA ASN A 64 -12.71 -20.79 -26.11
C ASN A 64 -12.58 -20.78 -27.65
N HIS A 65 -13.67 -20.88 -28.41
CA HIS A 65 -13.64 -21.06 -29.88
C HIS A 65 -12.79 -22.26 -30.33
N ARG A 66 -12.69 -23.29 -29.47
CA ARG A 66 -11.82 -24.44 -29.68
C ARG A 66 -12.63 -25.71 -29.88
N ILE A 67 -12.32 -26.41 -30.96
CA ILE A 67 -12.85 -27.75 -31.23
C ILE A 67 -11.70 -28.73 -31.11
N PHE A 68 -11.91 -29.84 -30.43
CA PHE A 68 -10.88 -30.87 -30.24
C PHE A 68 -11.19 -32.06 -31.14
N THR A 69 -10.18 -32.79 -31.58
CA THR A 69 -10.35 -34.07 -32.27
C THR A 69 -10.03 -35.22 -31.32
N GLN A 70 -10.83 -36.28 -31.36
CA GLN A 70 -10.64 -37.47 -30.53
C GLN A 70 -11.18 -38.71 -31.26
N HIS A 71 -10.31 -39.67 -31.57
CA HIS A 71 -10.61 -40.93 -32.27
C HIS A 71 -11.45 -40.75 -33.54
N GLY A 72 -11.09 -39.78 -34.40
CA GLY A 72 -11.82 -39.50 -35.64
C GLY A 72 -13.19 -38.87 -35.43
N ARG A 73 -13.42 -38.17 -34.31
CA ARG A 73 -14.63 -37.39 -34.02
C ARG A 73 -14.26 -35.99 -33.56
N LEU A 74 -15.14 -35.02 -33.82
CA LEU A 74 -15.02 -33.66 -33.29
C LEU A 74 -15.68 -33.56 -31.91
N ILE A 75 -14.98 -32.93 -30.98
CA ILE A 75 -15.44 -32.60 -29.66
C ILE A 75 -15.72 -31.10 -29.63
N VAL A 76 -17.02 -30.75 -29.57
CA VAL A 76 -17.48 -29.36 -29.60
C VAL A 76 -18.06 -28.99 -28.23
N PRO A 77 -17.36 -28.19 -27.42
CA PRO A 77 -17.84 -27.75 -26.11
C PRO A 77 -18.69 -26.49 -26.25
N TYR A 78 -20.02 -26.58 -26.18
CA TYR A 78 -20.88 -25.39 -26.13
C TYR A 78 -21.06 -24.90 -24.68
N ASP A 79 -20.74 -23.64 -24.39
CA ASP A 79 -21.15 -22.99 -23.15
C ASP A 79 -22.51 -22.31 -23.36
N ALA A 80 -23.50 -22.72 -22.59
CA ALA A 80 -24.85 -22.17 -22.59
C ALA A 80 -25.21 -21.70 -21.17
N HIS A 81 -24.87 -20.45 -20.85
CA HIS A 81 -25.18 -19.79 -19.58
C HIS A 81 -24.65 -20.56 -18.35
N GLY A 82 -23.37 -20.96 -18.37
CA GLY A 82 -22.72 -21.69 -17.27
C GLY A 82 -23.08 -23.18 -17.22
N VAL A 83 -23.67 -23.69 -18.30
CA VAL A 83 -23.84 -25.11 -18.56
C VAL A 83 -22.97 -25.47 -19.75
N LEU A 84 -21.91 -26.22 -19.50
CA LEU A 84 -21.00 -26.68 -20.53
C LEU A 84 -21.51 -28.01 -21.10
N LEU A 85 -21.87 -27.99 -22.38
CA LEU A 85 -22.38 -29.12 -23.14
C LEU A 85 -21.32 -29.60 -24.14
N ILE A 86 -20.77 -30.77 -23.89
CA ILE A 86 -19.72 -31.33 -24.72
C ILE A 86 -20.35 -32.29 -25.72
N TYR A 87 -20.33 -31.94 -27.01
CA TYR A 87 -20.79 -32.79 -28.09
C TYR A 87 -19.64 -33.60 -28.67
N SER A 88 -19.91 -34.85 -29.03
CA SER A 88 -19.04 -35.67 -29.88
C SER A 88 -19.72 -35.95 -31.20
N LEU A 89 -19.17 -35.39 -32.26
CA LEU A 89 -19.71 -35.37 -33.61
C LEU A 89 -18.86 -36.26 -34.53
N GLY A 90 -19.51 -37.09 -35.34
CA GLY A 90 -18.88 -37.87 -36.40
C GLY A 90 -19.85 -38.02 -37.57
N GLU A 91 -19.41 -38.65 -38.66
CA GLU A 91 -20.17 -38.73 -39.92
C GLU A 91 -21.59 -39.30 -39.76
N ASP A 92 -21.79 -40.26 -38.85
CA ASP A 92 -23.06 -41.00 -38.71
C ASP A 92 -24.00 -40.51 -37.59
N SER A 93 -23.62 -39.50 -36.79
CA SER A 93 -24.46 -38.77 -35.81
C SER A 93 -23.66 -38.08 -34.70
N GLY A 94 -24.21 -36.99 -34.15
CA GLY A 94 -23.70 -36.30 -32.96
C GLY A 94 -24.42 -36.69 -31.66
N ARG A 95 -23.68 -36.85 -30.56
CA ARG A 95 -24.25 -37.08 -29.21
C ARG A 95 -23.60 -36.17 -28.17
N VAL A 96 -24.35 -35.79 -27.14
CA VAL A 96 -23.80 -35.10 -25.96
C VAL A 96 -23.02 -36.12 -25.12
N LEU A 97 -21.72 -35.92 -24.95
CA LEU A 97 -20.86 -36.72 -24.07
C LEU A 97 -21.06 -36.36 -22.61
N LYS A 98 -21.18 -35.07 -22.32
CA LYS A 98 -21.22 -34.56 -20.95
C LYS A 98 -21.97 -33.23 -20.90
N GLU A 99 -22.76 -33.08 -19.85
CA GLU A 99 -23.35 -31.81 -19.45
C GLU A 99 -22.82 -31.47 -18.06
N VAL A 100 -22.15 -30.33 -17.92
CA VAL A 100 -21.55 -29.90 -16.66
C VAL A 100 -22.08 -28.53 -16.30
N ARG A 101 -22.78 -28.44 -15.17
CA ARG A 101 -23.18 -27.15 -14.61
C ARG A 101 -22.00 -26.58 -13.82
N LEU A 102 -21.48 -25.46 -14.30
CA LEU A 102 -20.34 -24.80 -13.71
C LEU A 102 -20.80 -23.85 -12.59
N PRO A 103 -20.11 -23.80 -11.44
CA PRO A 103 -20.30 -22.73 -10.46
C PRO A 103 -20.15 -21.37 -11.14
N HIS A 104 -20.95 -20.38 -10.71
CA HIS A 104 -20.85 -19.03 -11.26
C HIS A 104 -19.41 -18.49 -11.14
N GLY A 105 -18.88 -18.01 -12.28
CA GLY A 105 -17.54 -17.44 -12.35
C GLY A 105 -16.40 -18.43 -12.60
N THR A 106 -16.71 -19.66 -13.02
CA THR A 106 -15.69 -20.64 -13.46
C THR A 106 -15.10 -20.22 -14.81
N LEU A 107 -13.79 -20.01 -14.87
CA LEU A 107 -13.04 -19.81 -16.13
C LEU A 107 -12.80 -21.17 -16.79
N ILE A 108 -13.36 -21.36 -17.99
CA ILE A 108 -13.24 -22.61 -18.75
C ILE A 108 -11.89 -22.60 -19.46
N THR A 109 -10.93 -23.41 -18.99
CA THR A 109 -9.63 -23.56 -19.65
C THR A 109 -9.62 -24.79 -20.55
N ASP A 110 -8.76 -24.82 -21.57
CA ASP A 110 -8.62 -26.02 -22.41
C ASP A 110 -8.19 -27.23 -21.60
N ARG A 111 -7.35 -27.03 -20.59
CA ARG A 111 -6.96 -28.09 -19.65
C ARG A 111 -8.18 -28.66 -18.92
N GLN A 112 -9.15 -27.82 -18.55
CA GLN A 112 -10.41 -28.29 -17.96
C GLN A 112 -11.25 -29.05 -18.98
N ILE A 113 -11.40 -28.54 -20.21
CA ILE A 113 -12.15 -29.23 -21.27
C ILE A 113 -11.52 -30.60 -21.56
N VAL A 114 -10.20 -30.66 -21.77
CA VAL A 114 -9.45 -31.91 -21.97
C VAL A 114 -9.60 -32.84 -20.76
N SER A 115 -9.55 -32.33 -19.52
CA SER A 115 -9.77 -33.17 -18.32
C SER A 115 -11.18 -33.77 -18.26
N LEU A 116 -12.18 -33.10 -18.84
CA LEU A 116 -13.57 -33.58 -18.86
C LEU A 116 -13.82 -34.66 -19.93
N VAL A 117 -13.00 -34.70 -20.98
CA VAL A 117 -13.17 -35.53 -22.19
C VAL A 117 -12.10 -36.63 -22.34
N GLY A 118 -10.95 -36.50 -21.67
CA GLY A 118 -9.80 -37.41 -21.76
C GLY A 118 -8.74 -36.96 -22.78
N GLN A 119 -7.88 -37.86 -23.24
CA GLN A 119 -6.85 -37.56 -24.25
C GLN A 119 -7.48 -37.11 -25.58
N THR A 120 -6.93 -36.04 -26.16
CA THR A 120 -7.35 -35.46 -27.46
C THR A 120 -6.20 -35.60 -28.47
N ASP A 121 -6.52 -35.87 -29.73
CA ASP A 121 -5.56 -36.10 -30.82
C ASP A 121 -5.09 -34.82 -31.50
N GLY A 122 -5.87 -33.74 -31.38
CA GLY A 122 -5.59 -32.46 -32.02
C GLY A 122 -6.56 -31.36 -31.61
N LEU A 123 -6.19 -30.12 -31.95
CA LEU A 123 -6.94 -28.90 -31.64
C LEU A 123 -7.16 -28.10 -32.93
N VAL A 124 -8.40 -27.70 -33.16
CA VAL A 124 -8.78 -26.74 -34.19
C VAL A 124 -9.12 -25.43 -33.51
N ASP A 125 -8.37 -24.38 -33.84
CA ASP A 125 -8.58 -23.03 -33.35
C ASP A 125 -9.44 -22.25 -34.36
N LEU A 126 -10.71 -22.03 -34.01
CA LEU A 126 -11.63 -21.32 -34.89
C LEU A 126 -11.34 -19.81 -34.92
N GLU A 127 -10.58 -19.25 -33.96
CA GLU A 127 -10.32 -17.81 -33.93
C GLU A 127 -9.55 -17.34 -35.17
N LYS A 128 -8.57 -18.13 -35.64
CA LYS A 128 -7.79 -17.79 -36.85
C LYS A 128 -8.66 -17.65 -38.09
N GLU A 129 -9.62 -18.55 -38.23
CA GLU A 129 -10.48 -18.64 -39.41
C GLU A 129 -11.66 -17.64 -39.35
N ILE A 130 -12.16 -17.30 -38.16
CA ILE A 130 -13.25 -16.32 -37.98
C ILE A 130 -12.78 -14.89 -38.33
N TYR A 131 -11.53 -14.55 -38.02
CA TYR A 131 -11.04 -13.17 -38.08
C TYR A 131 -10.13 -12.86 -39.27
N HIS A 132 -9.89 -13.82 -40.19
CA HIS A 132 -8.92 -13.69 -41.30
C HIS A 132 -7.59 -13.08 -40.83
N LEU A 133 -7.01 -13.68 -39.79
CA LEU A 133 -5.76 -13.23 -39.19
C LEU A 133 -4.58 -13.68 -40.06
N ASP A 134 -3.70 -12.76 -40.45
CA ASP A 134 -2.51 -13.07 -41.25
C ASP A 134 -1.54 -13.92 -40.40
N ILE A 135 -1.35 -15.18 -40.77
CA ILE A 135 -0.70 -16.20 -39.92
C ILE A 135 0.76 -15.84 -39.64
N ASP A 136 1.40 -15.10 -40.54
CA ASP A 136 2.81 -14.72 -40.44
C ASP A 136 3.04 -13.51 -39.51
N ASP A 137 1.98 -12.79 -39.11
CA ASP A 137 2.07 -11.53 -38.34
C ASP A 137 1.15 -11.51 -37.09
N THR A 138 0.48 -12.62 -36.76
CA THR A 138 -0.50 -12.68 -35.67
C THR A 138 0.07 -13.34 -34.41
N PRO A 139 0.15 -12.65 -33.26
CA PRO A 139 0.51 -13.26 -31.98
C PRO A 139 -0.56 -14.27 -31.54
N ALA A 140 -0.13 -15.44 -31.08
CA ALA A 140 -0.94 -16.65 -30.98
C ALA A 140 -2.21 -16.61 -30.07
N ILE A 141 -2.51 -15.53 -29.33
CA ILE A 141 -3.69 -15.43 -28.45
C ILE A 141 -4.08 -13.95 -28.23
N GLN A 142 -4.93 -13.36 -29.08
CA GLN A 142 -5.33 -11.95 -28.94
C GLN A 142 -6.85 -11.69 -28.78
N VAL A 143 -7.73 -12.48 -29.41
CA VAL A 143 -9.19 -12.22 -29.36
C VAL A 143 -9.83 -12.72 -28.07
N SER A 144 -9.58 -13.99 -27.71
CA SER A 144 -10.00 -14.59 -26.44
C SER A 144 -9.62 -13.74 -25.23
N ARG A 145 -8.42 -13.14 -25.22
CA ARG A 145 -7.99 -12.23 -24.15
C ARG A 145 -8.85 -10.98 -24.03
N LEU A 146 -9.19 -10.31 -25.14
CA LEU A 146 -10.06 -9.12 -25.11
C LEU A 146 -11.46 -9.47 -24.59
N ARG A 147 -12.00 -10.63 -24.97
CA ARG A 147 -13.29 -11.12 -24.46
C ARG A 147 -13.25 -11.46 -22.97
N ASP A 148 -12.17 -12.10 -22.52
CA ASP A 148 -11.97 -12.38 -21.10
C ASP A 148 -11.85 -11.11 -20.27
N LEU A 149 -11.15 -10.08 -20.77
CA LEU A 149 -11.09 -8.76 -20.14
C LEU A 149 -12.49 -8.13 -20.03
N ALA A 150 -13.27 -8.13 -21.10
CA ALA A 150 -14.65 -7.61 -21.07
C ALA A 150 -15.54 -8.41 -20.10
N ARG A 151 -15.44 -9.74 -20.09
CA ARG A 151 -16.21 -10.62 -19.19
C ARG A 151 -15.83 -10.40 -17.71
N LEU A 152 -14.54 -10.23 -17.41
CA LEU A 152 -14.06 -9.91 -16.06
C LEU A 152 -14.55 -8.54 -15.59
N LEU A 153 -14.54 -7.53 -16.46
CA LEU A 153 -15.11 -6.21 -16.18
C LEU A 153 -16.63 -6.28 -15.94
N GLY A 154 -17.37 -6.99 -16.79
CA GLY A 154 -18.82 -7.17 -16.60
C GLY A 154 -19.15 -7.88 -15.28
N ARG A 155 -18.32 -8.84 -14.85
CA ARG A 155 -18.44 -9.46 -13.53
C ARG A 155 -18.15 -8.47 -12.41
N LEU A 156 -17.11 -7.65 -12.56
CA LEU A 156 -16.76 -6.60 -11.60
C LEU A 156 -17.90 -5.59 -11.42
N ASN A 157 -18.60 -5.24 -12.49
CA ASN A 157 -19.79 -4.36 -12.48
C ASN A 157 -20.96 -4.95 -11.69
N GLN A 158 -21.06 -6.28 -11.63
CA GLN A 158 -22.12 -7.00 -10.91
C GLN A 158 -21.75 -7.37 -9.46
N CYS A 159 -20.52 -7.06 -9.00
CA CYS A 159 -20.04 -7.47 -7.68
C CYS A 159 -20.73 -6.72 -6.53
N GLY A 160 -21.28 -7.48 -5.56
CA GLY A 160 -21.79 -6.92 -4.30
C GLY A 160 -20.74 -6.83 -3.17
N SER A 161 -19.64 -7.59 -3.27
CA SER A 161 -18.61 -7.68 -2.24
C SER A 161 -17.35 -6.91 -2.62
N ARG A 162 -16.84 -6.08 -1.70
CA ARG A 162 -15.55 -5.38 -1.88
C ARG A 162 -14.37 -6.35 -1.99
N HIS A 163 -14.39 -7.47 -1.27
CA HIS A 163 -13.30 -8.45 -1.30
C HIS A 163 -13.22 -9.14 -2.66
N GLU A 164 -14.37 -9.50 -3.24
CA GLU A 164 -14.46 -10.06 -4.59
C GLU A 164 -13.98 -9.04 -5.63
N ALA A 165 -14.44 -7.78 -5.53
CA ALA A 165 -14.01 -6.72 -6.44
C ALA A 165 -12.49 -6.50 -6.41
N VAL A 166 -11.87 -6.43 -5.23
CA VAL A 166 -10.41 -6.29 -5.08
C VAL A 166 -9.67 -7.49 -5.67
N TYR A 167 -10.16 -8.71 -5.44
CA TYR A 167 -9.56 -9.91 -5.99
C TYR A 167 -9.61 -9.90 -7.53
N LEU A 168 -10.79 -9.67 -8.12
CA LEU A 168 -10.96 -9.60 -9.58
C LEU A 168 -10.14 -8.48 -10.23
N LEU A 169 -10.08 -7.31 -9.58
CA LEU A 169 -9.28 -6.18 -10.06
C LEU A 169 -7.79 -6.50 -10.14
N ARG A 170 -7.24 -7.22 -9.16
CA ARG A 170 -5.83 -7.65 -9.23
C ARG A 170 -5.58 -8.62 -10.37
N PHE A 171 -6.49 -9.56 -10.61
CA PHE A 171 -6.41 -10.43 -11.80
C PHE A 171 -6.40 -9.62 -13.09
N LEU A 172 -7.32 -8.66 -13.20
CA LEU A 172 -7.45 -7.82 -14.38
C LEU A 172 -6.19 -6.95 -14.60
N VAL A 173 -5.68 -6.31 -13.55
CA VAL A 173 -4.44 -5.53 -13.60
C VAL A 173 -3.25 -6.39 -14.00
N ALA A 174 -3.06 -7.56 -13.38
CA ALA A 174 -1.95 -8.46 -13.70
C ALA A 174 -1.99 -8.88 -15.19
N ARG A 175 -3.18 -9.23 -15.70
CA ARG A 175 -3.39 -9.57 -17.11
C ARG A 175 -3.10 -8.41 -18.06
N LEU A 176 -3.54 -7.20 -17.72
CA LEU A 176 -3.28 -6.00 -18.51
C LEU A 176 -1.80 -5.62 -18.53
N CYS A 177 -1.09 -5.79 -17.41
CA CYS A 177 0.35 -5.57 -17.30
C CYS A 177 1.16 -6.64 -18.06
N SER A 178 0.64 -7.85 -18.28
CA SER A 178 1.30 -8.87 -19.13
C SER A 178 0.96 -8.79 -20.62
N THR A 179 0.08 -7.88 -21.04
CA THR A 179 -0.43 -7.85 -22.43
C THR A 179 0.34 -6.86 -23.29
N ASN A 180 0.99 -7.36 -24.35
CA ASN A 180 1.57 -6.52 -25.41
C ASN A 180 0.46 -6.00 -26.33
N ARG A 181 0.44 -4.68 -26.58
CA ARG A 181 -0.63 -3.97 -27.30
C ARG A 181 -0.29 -3.62 -28.74
N ARG A 182 0.98 -3.74 -29.13
CA ARG A 182 1.42 -3.45 -30.49
C ARG A 182 0.62 -4.34 -31.44
N SER A 183 0.05 -3.75 -32.51
CA SER A 183 -0.86 -4.34 -33.53
C SER A 183 -2.38 -4.36 -33.25
N ILE A 184 -2.86 -4.21 -32.01
CA ILE A 184 -4.31 -4.39 -31.70
C ILE A 184 -5.17 -3.21 -32.20
N SER A 185 -4.71 -1.97 -32.02
CA SER A 185 -5.47 -0.76 -32.37
C SER A 185 -5.68 -0.57 -33.87
N HIS A 186 -4.81 -1.16 -34.71
CA HIS A 186 -4.89 -1.09 -36.17
C HIS A 186 -5.70 -2.24 -36.79
N ALA A 187 -6.01 -3.29 -36.01
CA ALA A 187 -6.74 -4.46 -36.45
C ALA A 187 -8.25 -4.17 -36.54
N LYS A 188 -8.72 -3.76 -37.72
CA LYS A 188 -10.15 -3.41 -37.96
C LYS A 188 -11.13 -4.54 -37.57
N ASN A 189 -10.69 -5.79 -37.68
CA ASN A 189 -11.43 -7.00 -37.31
C ASN A 189 -11.59 -7.20 -35.80
N LEU A 190 -10.79 -6.54 -34.95
CA LEU A 190 -10.89 -6.58 -33.47
C LEU A 190 -11.66 -5.39 -32.88
N LYS A 191 -12.20 -4.52 -33.73
CA LYS A 191 -12.96 -3.34 -33.32
C LYS A 191 -14.21 -3.68 -32.47
N PRO A 192 -15.01 -4.72 -32.77
CA PRO A 192 -16.14 -5.09 -31.92
C PRO A 192 -15.73 -5.46 -30.49
N GLU A 193 -14.65 -6.23 -30.34
CA GLU A 193 -14.14 -6.70 -29.06
C GLU A 193 -13.55 -5.55 -28.23
N THR A 194 -12.77 -4.66 -28.86
CA THR A 194 -12.21 -3.48 -28.19
C THR A 194 -13.31 -2.50 -27.75
N MET A 195 -14.37 -2.33 -28.55
CA MET A 195 -15.54 -1.53 -28.17
C MET A 195 -16.31 -2.16 -27.00
N GLN A 196 -16.43 -3.49 -26.94
CA GLN A 196 -17.06 -4.16 -25.81
C GLN A 196 -16.25 -3.97 -24.51
N VAL A 197 -14.92 -4.06 -24.56
CA VAL A 197 -14.05 -3.76 -23.41
C VAL A 197 -14.25 -2.30 -22.96
N ARG A 198 -14.27 -1.34 -23.89
CA ARG A 198 -14.52 0.08 -23.58
C ARG A 198 -15.87 0.28 -22.89
N LYS A 199 -16.93 -0.37 -23.39
CA LYS A 199 -18.28 -0.28 -22.80
C LYS A 199 -18.30 -0.75 -21.34
N GLU A 200 -17.76 -1.93 -21.07
CA GLU A 200 -17.72 -2.49 -19.71
C GLU A 200 -16.86 -1.65 -18.76
N LEU A 201 -15.78 -1.03 -19.28
CA LEU A 201 -14.97 -0.08 -18.52
C LEU A 201 -15.76 1.18 -18.17
N VAL A 202 -16.50 1.77 -19.11
CA VAL A 202 -17.34 2.96 -18.84
C VAL A 202 -18.38 2.64 -17.76
N GLU A 203 -19.00 1.46 -17.78
CA GLU A 203 -19.90 1.01 -16.73
C GLU A 203 -19.18 0.90 -15.37
N PHE A 204 -17.98 0.32 -15.34
CA PHE A 204 -17.15 0.25 -14.13
C PHE A 204 -16.82 1.62 -13.55
N MET A 205 -16.44 2.58 -14.40
CA MET A 205 -16.09 3.95 -14.01
C MET A 205 -17.27 4.69 -13.36
N ASN A 206 -18.50 4.32 -13.72
CA ASN A 206 -19.72 4.86 -13.14
C ASN A 206 -20.21 4.08 -11.91
N GLY A 207 -19.56 2.96 -11.60
CA GLY A 207 -19.84 2.12 -10.43
C GLY A 207 -19.20 2.60 -9.12
N PRO A 208 -19.54 1.96 -7.98
CA PRO A 208 -19.09 2.38 -6.66
C PRO A 208 -17.61 2.10 -6.37
N PHE A 209 -16.96 1.23 -7.15
CA PHE A 209 -15.58 0.80 -6.90
C PHE A 209 -14.53 1.71 -7.54
N ALA A 210 -14.82 2.38 -8.66
CA ALA A 210 -13.88 3.22 -9.38
C ALA A 210 -13.25 4.31 -8.48
N ARG A 211 -14.10 5.03 -7.71
CA ARG A 211 -13.63 6.05 -6.76
C ARG A 211 -12.94 5.47 -5.51
N ARG A 212 -13.34 4.25 -5.09
CA ARG A 212 -12.84 3.61 -3.86
C ARG A 212 -11.51 2.88 -4.05
N LEU A 213 -11.19 2.50 -5.29
CA LEU A 213 -10.01 1.72 -5.67
C LEU A 213 -9.25 2.45 -6.78
N ARG A 214 -8.82 3.69 -6.48
CA ARG A 214 -8.22 4.63 -7.45
C ARG A 214 -7.04 4.02 -8.21
N LEU A 215 -6.04 3.45 -7.53
CA LEU A 215 -4.84 2.91 -8.19
C LEU A 215 -5.15 1.79 -9.20
N PRO A 216 -5.87 0.69 -8.84
CA PRO A 216 -6.30 -0.29 -9.83
C PRO A 216 -7.14 0.33 -10.95
N THR A 217 -8.02 1.29 -10.64
CA THR A 217 -8.87 1.96 -11.64
C THR A 217 -8.06 2.74 -12.66
N ARG A 218 -7.08 3.54 -12.22
CA ARG A 218 -6.14 4.24 -13.11
C ARG A 218 -5.40 3.28 -14.00
N LEU A 219 -4.91 2.18 -13.43
CA LEU A 219 -4.26 1.12 -14.19
C LEU A 219 -5.18 0.53 -15.26
N LEU A 220 -6.45 0.28 -14.95
CA LEU A 220 -7.41 -0.15 -15.97
C LEU A 220 -7.57 0.88 -17.08
N VAL A 221 -7.83 2.14 -16.72
CA VAL A 221 -8.04 3.23 -17.69
C VAL A 221 -6.81 3.41 -18.58
N ARG A 222 -5.62 3.51 -17.99
CA ARG A 222 -4.35 3.67 -18.72
C ARG A 222 -4.10 2.49 -19.66
N ASN A 223 -4.27 1.27 -19.17
CA ASN A 223 -3.97 0.08 -19.94
C ASN A 223 -5.02 -0.18 -21.05
N ILE A 224 -6.30 0.05 -20.79
CA ILE A 224 -7.37 -0.13 -21.78
C ILE A 224 -7.39 1.03 -22.78
N SER A 225 -7.07 2.25 -22.38
CA SER A 225 -6.91 3.36 -23.31
C SER A 225 -5.88 3.04 -24.40
N GLY A 226 -4.74 2.45 -24.05
CA GLY A 226 -3.74 2.02 -25.04
C GLY A 226 -4.16 0.82 -25.90
N LEU A 227 -5.27 0.12 -25.58
CA LEU A 227 -5.87 -0.90 -26.44
C LEU A 227 -6.84 -0.30 -27.46
N VAL A 228 -7.49 0.81 -27.10
CA VAL A 228 -8.56 1.44 -27.89
C VAL A 228 -8.04 2.59 -28.76
N SER A 229 -7.03 3.31 -28.30
CA SER A 229 -6.38 4.44 -28.97
C SER A 229 -5.03 4.02 -29.57
N GLN A 230 -4.36 4.90 -30.32
CA GLN A 230 -3.02 4.58 -30.85
C GLN A 230 -2.04 4.26 -29.71
N PRO A 231 -1.13 3.28 -29.89
CA PRO A 231 -0.15 2.91 -28.88
C PRO A 231 0.72 4.12 -28.55
N LYS A 232 0.98 4.34 -27.26
CA LYS A 232 1.81 5.46 -26.80
C LYS A 232 3.28 5.07 -26.92
N LEU A 233 4.04 5.83 -27.71
CA LEU A 233 5.47 5.62 -27.95
C LEU A 233 6.29 5.43 -26.66
N ILE A 234 5.98 6.18 -25.60
CA ILE A 234 6.67 6.07 -24.31
C ILE A 234 6.42 4.73 -23.61
N ASP A 235 5.20 4.20 -23.68
CA ASP A 235 4.86 2.90 -23.11
C ASP A 235 5.54 1.77 -23.91
N GLU A 236 5.73 1.95 -25.23
CA GLU A 236 6.48 1.02 -26.08
C GLU A 236 7.96 0.97 -25.70
N VAL A 237 8.62 2.13 -25.56
CA VAL A 237 10.03 2.19 -25.13
C VAL A 237 10.23 1.51 -23.77
N TRP A 238 9.32 1.72 -22.82
CA TRP A 238 9.43 1.04 -21.53
C TRP A 238 9.23 -0.45 -21.61
N GLN A 239 8.21 -0.89 -22.34
CA GLN A 239 7.99 -2.32 -22.54
C GLN A 239 9.22 -2.96 -23.18
N ASP A 240 9.74 -2.35 -24.24
CA ASP A 240 10.88 -2.86 -25.00
C ASP A 240 12.16 -2.88 -24.16
N THR A 241 12.41 -1.85 -23.33
CA THR A 241 13.59 -1.81 -22.44
C THR A 241 13.48 -2.77 -21.25
N ILE A 242 12.27 -3.00 -20.73
CA ILE A 242 12.02 -4.04 -19.73
C ILE A 242 12.24 -5.41 -20.36
N ASP A 243 11.65 -5.69 -21.52
CA ASP A 243 11.81 -6.98 -22.20
C ASP A 243 13.28 -7.22 -22.57
N LEU A 244 14.00 -6.19 -23.03
CA LEU A 244 15.44 -6.27 -23.27
C LEU A 244 16.20 -6.72 -22.02
N CYS A 245 15.92 -6.12 -20.87
CA CYS A 245 16.64 -6.33 -19.61
C CYS A 245 16.21 -7.61 -18.86
N GLU A 246 14.91 -7.88 -18.79
CA GLU A 246 14.30 -8.91 -17.94
C GLU A 246 13.98 -10.20 -18.70
N VAL A 247 13.95 -10.17 -20.04
CA VAL A 247 13.64 -11.34 -20.87
C VAL A 247 14.84 -11.73 -21.72
N HIS A 248 15.45 -10.79 -22.43
CA HIS A 248 16.45 -11.10 -23.45
C HIS A 248 17.90 -11.08 -22.98
N VAL A 249 18.31 -10.12 -22.14
CA VAL A 249 19.71 -9.90 -21.74
C VAL A 249 19.86 -9.74 -20.22
N ARG A 250 19.47 -10.79 -19.48
CA ARG A 250 19.52 -10.79 -18.02
C ARG A 250 20.95 -10.66 -17.49
N GLY A 251 21.13 -9.82 -16.47
CA GLY A 251 22.41 -9.65 -15.76
C GLY A 251 23.37 -8.67 -16.41
N SER A 252 23.00 -8.02 -17.52
CA SER A 252 23.81 -6.98 -18.15
C SER A 252 23.66 -5.65 -17.41
N ALA A 253 24.78 -5.05 -16.99
CA ALA A 253 24.78 -3.72 -16.40
C ALA A 253 24.32 -2.64 -17.39
N ILE A 254 24.61 -2.82 -18.68
CA ILE A 254 24.29 -1.87 -19.75
C ILE A 254 22.78 -1.84 -20.00
N THR A 255 22.14 -3.01 -20.21
CA THR A 255 20.69 -3.06 -20.44
C THR A 255 19.89 -2.68 -19.20
N ASN A 256 20.41 -3.00 -18.00
CA ASN A 256 19.88 -2.49 -16.73
C ASN A 256 19.94 -0.96 -16.68
N GLU A 257 21.04 -0.35 -17.13
CA GLU A 257 21.19 1.10 -17.14
C GLU A 257 20.33 1.77 -18.23
N ILE A 258 20.17 1.17 -19.40
CA ILE A 258 19.21 1.63 -20.42
C ILE A 258 17.80 1.61 -19.85
N ARG A 259 17.38 0.51 -19.22
CA ARG A 259 16.09 0.44 -18.53
C ARG A 259 16.00 1.48 -17.42
N ARG A 260 16.98 1.57 -16.51
CA ARG A 260 16.97 2.50 -15.37
C ARG A 260 16.88 3.95 -15.85
N SER A 261 17.74 4.36 -16.77
CA SER A 261 17.79 5.73 -17.28
C SER A 261 16.55 6.08 -18.11
N THR A 262 16.00 5.14 -18.90
CA THR A 262 14.68 5.34 -19.55
C THR A 262 13.53 5.43 -18.57
N HIS A 263 13.70 5.10 -17.28
CA HIS A 263 12.68 5.27 -16.23
C HIS A 263 12.89 6.56 -15.42
N HIS A 264 14.13 6.94 -15.12
CA HIS A 264 14.42 8.03 -14.16
C HIS A 264 14.96 9.32 -14.77
N ALA A 265 15.65 9.28 -15.91
CA ALA A 265 16.39 10.43 -16.44
C ALA A 265 16.42 10.46 -17.97
N MET A 266 15.33 9.98 -18.61
CA MET A 266 15.25 9.81 -20.07
C MET A 266 15.67 11.10 -20.78
N GLY A 267 16.80 11.05 -21.46
CA GLY A 267 17.46 12.21 -22.06
C GLY A 267 18.52 11.83 -23.08
N SER A 268 19.33 12.80 -23.50
CA SER A 268 20.39 12.63 -24.50
C SER A 268 21.39 11.53 -24.12
N LYS A 269 21.71 11.39 -22.83
CA LYS A 269 22.60 10.36 -22.29
C LYS A 269 22.02 8.95 -22.42
N THR A 270 20.73 8.77 -22.15
CA THR A 270 20.02 7.48 -22.34
C THR A 270 20.04 7.06 -23.82
N LEU A 271 19.75 8.01 -24.71
CA LEU A 271 19.83 7.76 -26.15
C LEU A 271 21.27 7.42 -26.58
N SER A 272 22.26 8.14 -26.04
CA SER A 272 23.68 7.86 -26.30
C SER A 272 24.08 6.46 -25.85
N LEU A 273 23.62 6.02 -24.67
CA LEU A 273 23.87 4.67 -24.15
C LEU A 273 23.22 3.60 -25.04
N ALA A 274 21.95 3.78 -25.42
CA ALA A 274 21.23 2.84 -26.28
C ALA A 274 21.87 2.74 -27.68
N ARG A 275 22.31 3.87 -28.26
CA ARG A 275 23.06 3.89 -29.52
C ARG A 275 24.40 3.18 -29.40
N ALA A 276 25.19 3.48 -28.35
CA ALA A 276 26.46 2.82 -28.10
C ALA A 276 26.29 1.29 -27.97
N TYR A 277 25.24 0.84 -27.28
CA TYR A 277 24.94 -0.58 -27.16
C TYR A 277 24.51 -1.20 -28.50
N LEU A 278 23.73 -0.49 -29.32
CA LEU A 278 23.37 -0.94 -30.66
C LEU A 278 24.60 -1.09 -31.58
N ASP A 279 25.49 -0.10 -31.57
CA ASP A 279 26.74 -0.11 -32.34
C ASP A 279 27.62 -1.29 -31.90
N TRP A 280 27.73 -1.51 -30.59
CA TRP A 280 28.44 -2.66 -30.04
C TRP A 280 27.84 -4.00 -30.52
N LEU A 281 26.51 -4.16 -30.46
CA LEU A 281 25.81 -5.34 -30.96
C LEU A 281 26.04 -5.58 -32.46
N ASN A 282 26.26 -4.52 -33.24
CA ASN A 282 26.52 -4.60 -34.68
C ASN A 282 27.95 -5.00 -35.05
N GLY A 283 28.89 -5.01 -34.10
CA GLY A 283 30.28 -5.39 -34.35
C GLY A 283 31.27 -4.25 -34.20
N ASP A 284 30.81 -3.03 -33.91
CA ASP A 284 31.64 -1.84 -33.85
C ASP A 284 32.32 -1.66 -32.47
N ILE A 285 33.39 -0.86 -32.43
CA ILE A 285 34.00 -0.40 -31.18
C ILE A 285 33.11 0.72 -30.63
N ALA A 286 32.35 0.43 -29.58
CA ALA A 286 31.49 1.41 -28.91
C ALA A 286 32.20 2.06 -27.71
N ALA A 287 32.09 3.40 -27.61
CA ALA A 287 32.48 4.15 -26.42
C ALA A 287 31.25 4.34 -25.54
N PHE A 288 31.16 3.58 -24.45
CA PHE A 288 30.07 3.70 -23.49
C PHE A 288 30.20 4.99 -22.65
N PRO A 289 29.08 5.69 -22.34
CA PRO A 289 29.08 6.91 -21.53
C PRO A 289 29.78 6.82 -20.16
N ASP A 290 29.70 5.66 -19.49
CA ASP A 290 30.39 5.38 -18.22
C ASP A 290 31.20 4.07 -18.35
N PRO A 291 32.46 4.14 -18.83
CA PRO A 291 33.27 2.97 -19.12
C PRO A 291 33.70 2.17 -17.87
N GLU A 292 33.53 2.71 -16.66
CA GLU A 292 33.85 2.00 -15.42
C GLU A 292 32.70 1.08 -14.96
N ARG A 293 31.45 1.45 -15.29
CA ARG A 293 30.24 0.70 -14.87
C ARG A 293 29.57 -0.05 -16.02
N GLU A 294 29.71 0.44 -17.25
CA GLU A 294 29.04 -0.08 -18.45
C GLU A 294 29.96 -1.04 -19.22
N VAL A 295 30.37 -2.11 -18.54
CA VAL A 295 31.26 -3.13 -19.11
C VAL A 295 30.43 -4.32 -19.60
N PRO A 296 30.54 -4.73 -20.89
CA PRO A 296 29.82 -5.90 -21.42
C PRO A 296 30.17 -7.18 -20.66
N VAL A 297 29.17 -8.00 -20.36
CA VAL A 297 29.31 -9.31 -19.71
C VAL A 297 28.97 -10.45 -20.68
N GLU A 298 29.08 -11.71 -20.22
CA GLU A 298 28.77 -12.90 -21.03
C GLU A 298 27.36 -12.84 -21.65
N ALA A 299 26.36 -12.33 -20.91
CA ALA A 299 25.00 -12.15 -21.42
C ALA A 299 24.93 -11.20 -22.63
N ASP A 300 25.72 -10.12 -22.63
CA ASP A 300 25.80 -9.18 -23.75
C ASP A 300 26.45 -9.85 -24.98
N GLU A 301 27.49 -10.65 -24.78
CA GLU A 301 28.16 -11.36 -25.89
C GLU A 301 27.24 -12.38 -26.56
N ILE A 302 26.42 -13.09 -25.78
CA ILE A 302 25.37 -13.96 -26.33
C ILE A 302 24.37 -13.13 -27.15
N ALA A 303 23.94 -11.98 -26.61
CA ALA A 303 22.98 -11.09 -27.26
C ALA A 303 23.46 -10.57 -28.62
N ARG A 304 24.77 -10.40 -28.80
CA ARG A 304 25.41 -9.98 -30.06
C ARG A 304 25.13 -10.90 -31.25
N SER A 305 24.81 -12.17 -30.98
CA SER A 305 24.45 -13.14 -32.01
C SER A 305 22.93 -13.20 -32.31
N SER A 306 22.09 -12.56 -31.48
CA SER A 306 20.63 -12.57 -31.63
C SER A 306 20.13 -11.45 -32.55
N LYS A 307 19.44 -11.84 -33.64
CA LYS A 307 18.78 -10.87 -34.54
C LYS A 307 17.60 -10.17 -33.87
N GLU A 308 16.91 -10.87 -32.97
CA GLU A 308 15.75 -10.36 -32.23
C GLU A 308 16.17 -9.22 -31.29
N VAL A 309 17.28 -9.40 -30.56
CA VAL A 309 17.81 -8.36 -29.66
C VAL A 309 18.25 -7.13 -30.45
N LYS A 310 18.95 -7.31 -31.58
CA LYS A 310 19.37 -6.18 -32.42
C LYS A 310 18.19 -5.36 -32.92
N ALA A 311 17.14 -6.04 -33.39
CA ALA A 311 15.92 -5.38 -33.84
C ALA A 311 15.22 -4.63 -32.68
N LEU A 312 15.19 -5.23 -31.49
CA LEU A 312 14.64 -4.62 -30.28
C LEU A 312 15.41 -3.35 -29.87
N VAL A 313 16.74 -3.40 -29.80
CA VAL A 313 17.56 -2.23 -29.42
C VAL A 313 17.50 -1.14 -30.48
N ALA A 314 17.54 -1.48 -31.77
CA ALA A 314 17.40 -0.51 -32.86
C ALA A 314 16.07 0.25 -32.77
N ARG A 315 15.01 -0.46 -32.40
CA ARG A 315 13.70 0.12 -32.18
C ARG A 315 13.65 1.04 -30.96
N ILE A 316 14.23 0.62 -29.84
CA ILE A 316 14.37 1.47 -28.65
C ILE A 316 15.08 2.78 -29.00
N VAL A 317 16.15 2.73 -29.80
CA VAL A 317 16.88 3.93 -30.25
C VAL A 317 15.98 4.85 -31.09
N ALA A 318 15.30 4.31 -32.11
CA ALA A 318 14.41 5.09 -32.96
C ALA A 318 13.25 5.74 -32.18
N ASP A 319 12.64 4.98 -31.26
CA ASP A 319 11.53 5.46 -30.45
C ASP A 319 12.01 6.53 -29.44
N LEU A 320 13.21 6.39 -28.86
CA LEU A 320 13.84 7.42 -28.02
C LEU A 320 14.13 8.72 -28.77
N GLU A 321 14.61 8.64 -30.03
CA GLU A 321 14.84 9.81 -30.87
C GLU A 321 13.55 10.59 -31.13
N GLN A 322 12.45 9.88 -31.34
CA GLN A 322 11.14 10.49 -31.56
C GLN A 322 10.53 11.05 -30.26
N LEU A 323 10.78 10.43 -29.10
CA LEU A 323 10.31 10.90 -27.79
C LEU A 323 10.98 12.20 -27.34
N LEU A 324 12.24 12.42 -27.69
CA LEU A 324 12.97 13.64 -27.30
C LEU A 324 12.51 14.91 -28.06
N GLY A 325 11.46 14.82 -28.89
CA GLY A 325 10.85 15.97 -29.58
C GLY A 325 9.44 16.33 -29.10
N ASN A 326 9.02 17.58 -29.31
CA ASN A 326 7.73 18.11 -28.83
C ASN A 326 6.48 17.65 -29.63
N ALA A 327 6.66 16.99 -30.78
CA ALA A 327 5.57 16.62 -31.68
C ALA A 327 4.58 15.61 -31.06
N GLN A 328 5.06 14.73 -30.18
CA GLN A 328 4.24 13.71 -29.53
C GLN A 328 3.28 14.32 -28.50
N ILE A 329 3.71 15.33 -27.75
CA ILE A 329 2.87 16.01 -26.74
C ILE A 329 1.66 16.67 -27.42
N VAL A 330 1.91 17.45 -28.48
CA VAL A 330 0.87 18.15 -29.24
C VAL A 330 -0.12 17.16 -29.86
N SER A 331 0.38 16.08 -30.46
CA SER A 331 -0.47 15.05 -31.07
C SER A 331 -1.44 14.43 -30.06
N ARG A 332 -0.93 14.06 -28.88
CA ARG A 332 -1.71 13.40 -27.83
C ARG A 332 -2.81 14.28 -27.24
N VAL A 333 -2.48 15.54 -26.95
CA VAL A 333 -3.47 16.51 -26.46
C VAL A 333 -4.54 16.74 -27.53
N THR A 334 -4.16 16.83 -28.80
CA THR A 334 -5.09 17.05 -29.92
C THR A 334 -6.03 15.86 -30.13
N GLU A 335 -5.52 14.62 -30.11
CA GLU A 335 -6.34 13.40 -30.25
C GLU A 335 -7.37 13.28 -29.12
N TRP A 336 -6.95 13.56 -27.88
CA TRP A 336 -7.86 13.57 -26.74
C TRP A 336 -8.93 14.66 -26.86
N ARG A 337 -8.57 15.88 -27.28
CA ARG A 337 -9.51 16.99 -27.49
C ARG A 337 -10.58 16.65 -28.51
N SER A 338 -10.20 16.01 -29.63
CA SER A 338 -11.16 15.53 -30.63
C SER A 338 -12.14 14.54 -30.01
N SER A 339 -11.61 13.50 -29.34
CA SER A 339 -12.42 12.46 -28.71
C SER A 339 -13.38 13.02 -27.65
N TYR A 340 -12.92 13.99 -26.86
CA TYR A 340 -13.74 14.66 -25.85
C TYR A 340 -14.85 15.52 -26.45
N THR A 341 -14.54 16.25 -27.52
CA THR A 341 -15.52 17.07 -28.25
C THR A 341 -16.59 16.19 -28.88
N ASP A 342 -16.19 15.12 -29.55
CA ASP A 342 -17.10 14.19 -30.22
C ASP A 342 -18.05 13.55 -29.20
N GLU A 343 -17.52 13.01 -28.09
CA GLU A 343 -18.32 12.36 -27.05
C GLU A 343 -19.25 13.36 -26.32
N LEU A 344 -18.78 14.58 -26.04
CA LEU A 344 -19.60 15.65 -25.46
C LEU A 344 -20.83 15.94 -26.34
N MET A 345 -20.65 15.90 -27.67
CA MET A 345 -21.67 16.25 -28.67
C MET A 345 -22.50 15.06 -29.16
N THR A 346 -22.11 13.82 -28.86
CA THR A 346 -22.80 12.60 -29.35
C THR A 346 -24.10 12.33 -28.58
N CYS A 347 -25.18 12.00 -29.28
CA CYS A 347 -26.48 11.59 -28.75
C CYS A 347 -26.57 10.06 -28.58
N GLU A 348 -27.58 9.55 -27.86
CA GLU A 348 -27.85 8.11 -27.69
C GLU A 348 -27.92 7.31 -28.99
N SER A 349 -28.28 7.96 -30.11
CA SER A 349 -28.31 7.38 -31.45
C SER A 349 -26.94 7.05 -32.04
N GLY A 350 -25.86 7.57 -31.45
CA GLY A 350 -24.50 7.53 -31.98
C GLY A 350 -24.17 8.64 -33.00
N MET A 351 -25.12 9.55 -33.29
CA MET A 351 -24.89 10.76 -34.10
C MET A 351 -24.58 11.95 -33.20
N THR A 352 -23.77 12.89 -33.68
CA THR A 352 -23.57 14.18 -33.00
C THR A 352 -24.84 15.04 -33.03
N LEU A 353 -24.94 16.03 -32.14
CA LEU A 353 -26.02 17.03 -32.14
C LEU A 353 -26.19 17.70 -33.52
N GLU A 354 -25.07 17.93 -34.23
CA GLU A 354 -25.07 18.54 -35.56
C GLU A 354 -25.54 17.56 -36.64
N GLU A 355 -25.12 16.30 -36.58
CA GLU A 355 -25.62 15.25 -37.49
C GLU A 355 -27.10 14.93 -37.26
N GLU A 356 -27.57 14.93 -36.01
CA GLU A 356 -28.98 14.79 -35.65
C GLU A 356 -29.80 15.96 -36.20
N LEU A 357 -29.28 17.19 -36.07
CA LEU A 357 -29.88 18.40 -36.62
C LEU A 357 -29.92 18.35 -38.16
N ASP A 358 -28.84 17.96 -38.82
CA ASP A 358 -28.79 17.84 -40.28
C ASP A 358 -29.76 16.77 -40.78
N SER A 359 -29.86 15.64 -40.08
CA SER A 359 -30.85 14.60 -40.38
C SER A 359 -32.29 15.08 -40.15
N LEU A 360 -32.54 15.83 -39.06
CA LEU A 360 -33.82 16.46 -38.77
C LEU A 360 -34.24 17.40 -39.90
N ILE A 361 -33.32 18.24 -40.38
CA ILE A 361 -33.57 19.24 -41.42
C ILE A 361 -33.76 18.57 -42.79
N ALA A 362 -32.79 17.79 -43.24
CA ALA A 362 -32.80 17.20 -44.57
C ALA A 362 -33.87 16.11 -44.72
N ASN A 363 -33.93 15.18 -43.76
CA ASN A 363 -34.76 13.98 -43.87
C ASN A 363 -36.08 14.09 -43.10
N GLY A 364 -36.26 15.09 -42.24
CA GLY A 364 -37.49 15.34 -41.48
C GLY A 364 -38.28 16.52 -42.00
N ILE A 365 -37.73 17.73 -41.87
CA ILE A 365 -38.37 19.01 -42.22
C ILE A 365 -38.60 19.11 -43.74
N HIS A 366 -37.53 19.10 -44.53
CA HIS A 366 -37.61 19.31 -45.98
C HIS A 366 -38.19 18.12 -46.73
N ALA A 367 -37.93 16.89 -46.27
CA ALA A 367 -38.50 15.69 -46.84
C ALA A 367 -39.96 15.43 -46.41
N GLY A 368 -40.53 16.24 -45.51
CA GLY A 368 -41.91 16.08 -45.01
C GLY A 368 -42.15 14.80 -44.21
N ASN A 369 -41.09 14.16 -43.68
CA ASN A 369 -41.17 12.86 -43.02
C ASN A 369 -41.44 13.03 -41.52
N ARG A 370 -42.72 12.92 -41.13
CA ARG A 370 -43.19 13.03 -39.73
C ARG A 370 -42.44 12.11 -38.78
N TRP A 371 -42.14 10.88 -39.21
CA TRP A 371 -41.50 9.88 -38.34
C TRP A 371 -40.05 10.25 -38.05
N VAL A 372 -39.28 10.60 -39.08
CA VAL A 372 -37.89 11.06 -38.91
C VAL A 372 -37.86 12.34 -38.08
N TYR A 373 -38.75 13.29 -38.36
CA TYR A 373 -38.86 14.55 -37.61
C TYR A 373 -39.05 14.32 -36.11
N GLN A 374 -40.04 13.52 -35.72
CA GLN A 374 -40.31 13.21 -34.32
C GLN A 374 -39.24 12.33 -33.67
N HIS A 375 -38.60 11.44 -34.44
CA HIS A 375 -37.53 10.58 -33.92
C HIS A 375 -36.27 11.39 -33.60
N ARG A 376 -35.85 12.27 -34.52
CA ARG A 376 -34.69 13.14 -34.36
C ARG A 376 -34.88 14.16 -33.24
N LEU A 377 -36.06 14.79 -33.14
CA LEU A 377 -36.40 15.66 -32.01
C LEU A 377 -36.32 14.93 -30.67
N ARG A 378 -36.77 13.68 -30.58
CA ARG A 378 -36.65 12.86 -29.37
C ARG A 378 -35.19 12.50 -29.03
N SER A 379 -34.36 12.26 -30.05
CA SER A 379 -32.91 12.01 -29.87
C SER A 379 -32.21 13.24 -29.27
N LEU A 380 -32.47 14.43 -29.84
CA LEU A 380 -31.96 15.70 -29.31
C LEU A 380 -32.48 15.99 -27.90
N GLU A 381 -33.77 15.73 -27.65
CA GLU A 381 -34.38 15.90 -26.33
C GLU A 381 -33.78 14.94 -25.29
N ALA A 382 -33.48 13.69 -25.67
CA ALA A 382 -32.85 12.70 -24.80
C ALA A 382 -31.47 13.18 -24.31
N LYS A 383 -30.64 13.74 -25.21
CA LYS A 383 -29.33 14.29 -24.84
C LYS A 383 -29.42 15.37 -23.75
N SER A 384 -30.50 16.16 -23.76
CA SER A 384 -30.72 17.18 -22.72
C SER A 384 -31.08 16.62 -21.34
N ARG A 385 -31.54 15.36 -21.29
CA ARG A 385 -31.95 14.65 -20.07
C ARG A 385 -30.82 13.79 -19.50
N GLU A 386 -29.81 13.51 -20.30
CA GLU A 386 -28.60 12.87 -19.82
C GLU A 386 -27.83 13.86 -18.90
N GLY A 387 -27.36 13.39 -17.74
CA GLY A 387 -26.41 14.14 -16.92
C GLY A 387 -26.96 15.06 -15.83
N ALA A 388 -26.03 15.62 -15.05
CA ALA A 388 -26.29 16.53 -13.93
C ALA A 388 -25.78 17.95 -14.26
N TRP A 389 -26.32 18.57 -15.31
CA TRP A 389 -25.96 19.94 -15.71
C TRP A 389 -27.05 20.94 -15.29
N SER A 390 -26.76 22.24 -15.33
CA SER A 390 -27.64 23.27 -14.75
C SER A 390 -29.09 23.14 -15.25
N ASN A 391 -30.04 22.96 -14.32
CA ASN A 391 -31.45 22.69 -14.63
C ASN A 391 -32.12 23.75 -15.54
N ILE A 392 -31.50 24.93 -15.69
CA ILE A 392 -32.03 26.07 -16.44
C ILE A 392 -31.78 25.88 -17.94
N SER A 393 -30.52 25.78 -18.39
CA SER A 393 -30.19 25.68 -19.82
C SER A 393 -30.77 24.42 -20.50
N GLY A 394 -30.93 23.32 -19.74
CA GLY A 394 -31.57 22.10 -20.24
C GLY A 394 -33.07 22.10 -20.24
N ARG A 395 -33.67 22.90 -19.37
CA ARG A 395 -35.09 23.18 -19.45
C ARG A 395 -35.38 24.05 -20.68
N ASP A 396 -34.62 25.11 -20.88
CA ASP A 396 -34.81 26.04 -22.01
C ASP A 396 -34.69 25.31 -23.36
N PHE A 397 -33.66 24.47 -23.55
CA PHE A 397 -33.51 23.67 -24.77
C PHE A 397 -34.68 22.70 -24.99
N ARG A 398 -35.19 22.06 -23.92
CA ARG A 398 -36.36 21.18 -24.03
C ARG A 398 -37.64 21.94 -24.36
N GLU A 399 -37.84 23.11 -23.79
CA GLU A 399 -39.00 23.95 -24.08
C GLU A 399 -39.01 24.34 -25.56
N GLU A 400 -37.86 24.74 -26.11
CA GLU A 400 -37.71 25.02 -27.55
C GLU A 400 -38.00 23.78 -28.42
N LEU A 401 -37.47 22.60 -28.05
CA LEU A 401 -37.74 21.36 -28.78
C LEU A 401 -39.22 20.91 -28.66
N GLN A 402 -39.89 21.16 -27.53
CA GLN A 402 -41.31 20.85 -27.35
C GLN A 402 -42.20 21.72 -28.22
N VAL A 403 -41.85 23.00 -28.40
CA VAL A 403 -42.54 23.89 -29.33
C VAL A 403 -42.44 23.37 -30.77
N LEU A 404 -41.33 22.71 -31.12
CA LEU A 404 -41.16 22.04 -32.42
C LEU A 404 -41.94 20.71 -32.54
N GLN A 405 -42.49 20.15 -31.46
CA GLN A 405 -43.30 18.92 -31.55
C GLN A 405 -44.73 19.15 -32.08
N SER A 406 -45.18 20.41 -32.19
CA SER A 406 -46.46 20.78 -32.78
C SER A 406 -46.40 22.20 -33.36
N PRO A 407 -46.60 22.41 -34.67
CA PRO A 407 -47.19 21.51 -35.70
C PRO A 407 -46.20 20.50 -36.33
N LEU A 408 -46.70 19.46 -37.02
CA LEU A 408 -45.88 18.40 -37.64
C LEU A 408 -45.73 18.57 -39.17
N PRO A 409 -44.66 18.02 -39.79
CA PRO A 409 -44.47 18.06 -41.24
C PRO A 409 -45.70 17.56 -42.01
N GLY A 410 -46.28 18.41 -42.86
CA GLY A 410 -47.50 18.13 -43.62
C GLY A 410 -48.82 18.53 -42.94
N ASP A 411 -48.79 19.18 -41.78
CA ASP A 411 -49.94 19.92 -41.24
C ASP A 411 -50.04 21.31 -41.90
N GLU A 412 -51.24 21.87 -42.06
CA GLU A 412 -51.44 23.20 -42.69
C GLU A 412 -50.71 24.34 -41.97
N ALA A 413 -50.47 24.19 -40.66
CA ALA A 413 -49.78 25.16 -39.83
C ALA A 413 -48.24 25.00 -39.83
N PHE A 414 -47.68 23.96 -40.47
CA PHE A 414 -46.24 23.67 -40.42
C PHE A 414 -45.46 24.52 -41.41
N GLN A 415 -44.56 25.37 -40.90
CA GLN A 415 -43.65 26.17 -41.71
C GLN A 415 -42.23 25.61 -41.64
N ALA A 416 -41.74 25.07 -42.77
CA ALA A 416 -40.43 24.43 -42.84
C ALA A 416 -39.26 25.39 -42.52
N GLU A 417 -39.30 26.63 -43.03
CA GLU A 417 -38.25 27.63 -42.79
C GLU A 417 -38.20 28.07 -41.32
N GLU A 418 -39.35 28.28 -40.68
CA GLU A 418 -39.41 28.64 -39.25
C GLU A 418 -38.96 27.48 -38.34
N ALA A 419 -39.38 26.25 -38.66
CA ALA A 419 -38.97 25.05 -37.93
C ALA A 419 -37.46 24.78 -38.04
N GLU A 420 -36.87 24.98 -39.23
CA GLU A 420 -35.42 24.88 -39.43
C GLU A 420 -34.67 25.94 -38.61
N LEU A 421 -35.08 27.20 -38.72
CA LEU A 421 -34.42 28.31 -38.00
C LEU A 421 -34.40 28.06 -36.50
N ARG A 422 -35.56 27.73 -35.92
CA ARG A 422 -35.68 27.42 -34.48
C ARG A 422 -34.85 26.21 -34.06
N ALA A 423 -34.86 25.14 -34.85
CA ALA A 423 -34.05 23.95 -34.55
C ALA A 423 -32.55 24.26 -34.57
N ARG A 424 -32.06 25.04 -35.55
CA ARG A 424 -30.66 25.47 -35.63
C ARG A 424 -30.28 26.34 -34.44
N GLU A 425 -31.07 27.35 -34.11
CA GLU A 425 -30.80 28.25 -32.98
C GLU A 425 -30.79 27.50 -31.64
N ALA A 426 -31.75 26.60 -31.42
CA ALA A 426 -31.83 25.81 -30.20
C ALA A 426 -30.61 24.90 -30.03
N VAL A 427 -30.24 24.14 -31.08
CA VAL A 427 -29.09 23.23 -31.03
C VAL A 427 -27.77 23.99 -30.92
N GLN A 428 -27.59 25.10 -31.64
CA GLN A 428 -26.38 25.93 -31.53
C GLN A 428 -26.20 26.54 -30.15
N ARG A 429 -27.27 27.12 -29.58
CA ARG A 429 -27.24 27.69 -28.22
C ARG A 429 -26.91 26.61 -27.20
N PHE A 430 -27.53 25.44 -27.33
CA PHE A 430 -27.28 24.30 -26.44
C PHE A 430 -25.83 23.79 -26.54
N ALA A 431 -25.31 23.59 -27.76
CA ALA A 431 -23.93 23.15 -27.98
C ALA A 431 -22.89 24.17 -27.48
N GLN A 432 -23.14 25.47 -27.65
CA GLN A 432 -22.26 26.53 -27.14
C GLN A 432 -22.19 26.53 -25.61
N GLU A 433 -23.33 26.41 -24.94
CA GLU A 433 -23.35 26.40 -23.47
C GLU A 433 -22.69 25.13 -22.91
N LEU A 434 -22.88 23.97 -23.56
CA LEU A 434 -22.18 22.73 -23.22
C LEU A 434 -20.65 22.90 -23.29
N ARG A 435 -20.13 23.50 -24.37
CA ARG A 435 -18.69 23.77 -24.52
C ARG A 435 -18.19 24.74 -23.46
N LYS A 436 -18.90 25.83 -23.24
CA LYS A 436 -18.53 26.85 -22.25
C LYS A 436 -18.41 26.28 -20.84
N GLN A 437 -19.33 25.40 -20.43
CA GLN A 437 -19.34 24.83 -19.09
C GLN A 437 -18.34 23.67 -18.91
N HIS A 438 -18.09 22.87 -19.95
CA HIS A 438 -17.39 21.58 -19.79
C HIS A 438 -16.17 21.38 -20.71
N GLN A 439 -15.85 22.32 -21.61
CA GLN A 439 -14.79 22.18 -22.59
C GLN A 439 -13.83 23.38 -22.61
N ASP A 440 -14.32 24.60 -22.72
CA ASP A 440 -13.51 25.76 -23.12
C ASP A 440 -12.44 26.12 -22.08
N GLY A 441 -12.79 26.12 -20.78
CA GLY A 441 -11.82 26.36 -19.71
C GLY A 441 -10.72 25.28 -19.66
N LEU A 442 -11.11 24.01 -19.80
CA LEU A 442 -10.18 22.89 -19.85
C LEU A 442 -9.25 22.97 -21.06
N PHE A 443 -9.79 23.34 -22.22
CA PHE A 443 -9.02 23.46 -23.46
C PHE A 443 -8.02 24.62 -23.40
N ALA A 444 -8.39 25.75 -22.79
CA ALA A 444 -7.48 26.87 -22.56
C ALA A 444 -6.32 26.49 -21.62
N ALA A 445 -6.59 25.70 -20.58
CA ALA A 445 -5.54 25.18 -19.69
C ALA A 445 -4.58 24.24 -20.44
N LEU A 446 -5.11 23.35 -21.29
CA LEU A 446 -4.30 22.46 -22.14
C LEU A 446 -3.45 23.24 -23.16
N ASP A 447 -3.98 24.32 -23.73
CA ASP A 447 -3.24 25.19 -24.65
C ASP A 447 -2.07 25.88 -23.94
N THR A 448 -2.28 26.32 -22.70
CA THR A 448 -1.23 26.89 -21.84
C THR A 448 -0.12 25.86 -21.58
N LEU A 449 -0.50 24.63 -21.20
CA LEU A 449 0.44 23.55 -20.96
C LEU A 449 1.27 23.21 -22.21
N VAL A 450 0.63 23.08 -23.38
CA VAL A 450 1.33 22.83 -24.65
C VAL A 450 2.31 23.96 -24.98
N SER A 451 1.92 25.21 -24.73
CA SER A 451 2.80 26.37 -24.92
C SER A 451 4.04 26.31 -24.02
N LEU A 452 3.93 25.84 -22.78
CA LEU A 452 5.09 25.69 -21.87
C LEU A 452 6.11 24.68 -22.40
N TYR A 453 5.67 23.55 -22.95
CA TYR A 453 6.57 22.60 -23.61
C TYR A 453 7.23 23.19 -24.87
N GLN A 454 6.49 23.97 -25.66
CA GLN A 454 7.05 24.63 -26.85
C GLN A 454 8.08 25.70 -26.50
N GLN A 455 7.98 26.29 -25.31
CA GLN A 455 8.91 27.28 -24.77
C GLN A 455 10.08 26.67 -23.99
N ASP A 456 10.16 25.33 -23.91
CA ASP A 456 11.19 24.60 -23.16
C ASP A 456 11.25 25.00 -21.68
N GLN A 457 10.08 25.07 -21.04
CA GLN A 457 9.92 25.37 -19.61
C GLN A 457 9.43 24.13 -18.84
N PRO A 458 10.28 23.10 -18.66
CA PRO A 458 9.83 21.81 -18.15
C PRO A 458 9.32 21.87 -16.71
N PHE A 459 9.96 22.61 -15.80
CA PHE A 459 9.48 22.74 -14.42
C PHE A 459 8.07 23.36 -14.36
N ARG A 460 7.83 24.47 -15.08
CA ARG A 460 6.50 25.08 -15.15
C ARG A 460 5.46 24.18 -15.80
N ALA A 461 5.84 23.43 -16.84
CA ALA A 461 4.94 22.46 -17.46
C ALA A 461 4.55 21.34 -16.48
N PHE A 462 5.47 20.93 -15.59
CA PHE A 462 5.17 20.01 -14.50
C PHE A 462 4.21 20.64 -13.47
N GLU A 463 4.46 21.87 -13.03
CA GLU A 463 3.56 22.61 -12.11
C GLU A 463 2.13 22.70 -12.68
N ASP A 464 2.00 23.14 -13.93
CA ASP A 464 0.70 23.26 -14.60
C ASP A 464 0.01 21.91 -14.79
N SER A 465 0.78 20.85 -15.09
CA SER A 465 0.24 19.48 -15.14
C SER A 465 -0.33 19.06 -13.77
N CYS A 466 0.36 19.36 -12.67
CA CYS A 466 -0.11 19.07 -11.31
C CYS A 466 -1.36 19.88 -10.96
N ASN A 467 -1.38 21.16 -11.30
CA ASN A 467 -2.52 22.05 -11.08
C ASN A 467 -3.77 21.56 -11.83
N LEU A 468 -3.61 21.25 -13.12
CA LEU A 468 -4.71 20.80 -13.95
C LEU A 468 -5.25 19.42 -13.50
N ARG A 469 -4.38 18.51 -13.05
CA ARG A 469 -4.82 17.24 -12.45
C ARG A 469 -5.68 17.44 -11.21
N ARG A 470 -5.35 18.43 -10.36
CA ARG A 470 -6.18 18.80 -9.19
C ARG A 470 -7.54 19.34 -9.62
N GLU A 471 -7.57 20.21 -10.63
CA GLU A 471 -8.82 20.78 -11.16
C GLU A 471 -9.73 19.70 -11.79
N LEU A 472 -9.14 18.71 -12.46
CA LEU A 472 -9.90 17.59 -13.04
C LEU A 472 -10.69 16.79 -12.00
N GLU A 473 -10.24 16.71 -10.75
CA GLU A 473 -10.97 15.96 -9.71
C GLU A 473 -12.34 16.58 -9.43
N SER A 474 -12.45 17.91 -9.44
CA SER A 474 -13.74 18.61 -9.33
C SER A 474 -14.61 18.31 -10.56
N LEU A 475 -14.02 18.37 -11.75
CA LEU A 475 -14.73 18.11 -13.02
C LEU A 475 -15.21 16.66 -13.16
N VAL A 476 -14.51 15.68 -12.58
CA VAL A 476 -14.95 14.27 -12.54
C VAL A 476 -16.10 14.07 -11.53
N GLY A 477 -16.08 14.83 -10.43
CA GLY A 477 -17.15 14.90 -9.43
C GLY A 477 -18.45 15.43 -10.02
N ASP A 478 -18.34 16.56 -10.74
CA ASP A 478 -19.41 17.36 -11.34
C ASP A 478 -19.69 17.05 -12.82
N GLY A 479 -19.04 16.02 -13.37
CA GLY A 479 -19.01 15.77 -14.82
C GLY A 479 -20.39 15.64 -15.46
N ALA A 480 -20.54 16.20 -16.68
CA ALA A 480 -21.83 16.30 -17.34
C ALA A 480 -22.42 14.92 -17.67
N PHE A 481 -21.63 13.99 -18.22
CA PHE A 481 -22.13 12.69 -18.69
C PHE A 481 -21.33 11.47 -18.19
N PRO A 482 -21.97 10.28 -18.04
CA PRO A 482 -21.29 9.04 -17.65
C PRO A 482 -20.10 8.63 -18.53
N SER A 483 -20.17 8.88 -19.84
CA SER A 483 -19.08 8.55 -20.78
C SER A 483 -17.89 9.51 -20.70
N GLN A 484 -18.11 10.76 -20.29
CA GLN A 484 -17.04 11.74 -20.11
C GLN A 484 -16.14 11.45 -18.92
N ARG A 485 -16.65 10.79 -17.87
CA ARG A 485 -15.82 10.39 -16.72
C ARG A 485 -14.63 9.54 -17.15
N TYR A 486 -14.83 8.63 -18.10
CA TYR A 486 -13.73 7.85 -18.68
C TYR A 486 -12.69 8.74 -19.35
N LEU A 487 -13.10 9.70 -20.17
CA LEU A 487 -12.19 10.61 -20.88
C LEU A 487 -11.45 11.57 -19.93
N LEU A 488 -12.10 12.05 -18.87
CA LEU A 488 -11.45 12.89 -17.85
C LEU A 488 -10.41 12.08 -17.05
N HIS A 489 -10.71 10.82 -16.70
CA HIS A 489 -9.72 9.93 -16.10
C HIS A 489 -8.58 9.58 -17.07
N GLN A 490 -8.90 9.43 -18.36
CA GLN A 490 -7.88 9.25 -19.40
C GLN A 490 -6.98 10.48 -19.47
N LEU A 491 -7.54 11.70 -19.43
CA LEU A 491 -6.76 12.94 -19.44
C LEU A 491 -5.85 13.05 -18.22
N ASP A 492 -6.33 12.71 -17.03
CA ASP A 492 -5.51 12.69 -15.82
C ASP A 492 -4.31 11.73 -15.94
N CYS A 493 -4.49 10.55 -16.57
CA CYS A 493 -3.35 9.70 -16.93
C CYS A 493 -2.42 10.32 -18.00
N VAL A 494 -2.96 11.10 -18.95
CA VAL A 494 -2.14 11.83 -19.93
C VAL A 494 -1.33 12.92 -19.23
N LEU A 495 -1.93 13.72 -18.34
CA LEU A 495 -1.26 14.78 -17.61
C LEU A 495 -0.19 14.25 -16.65
N GLU A 496 -0.43 13.11 -15.98
CA GLU A 496 0.59 12.40 -15.21
C GLU A 496 1.81 12.04 -16.07
N GLU A 497 1.57 11.51 -17.28
CA GLU A 497 2.63 11.17 -18.23
C GLU A 497 3.37 12.41 -18.76
N LEU A 498 2.65 13.51 -19.02
CA LEU A 498 3.25 14.77 -19.44
C LEU A 498 4.11 15.38 -18.33
N GLY A 499 3.57 15.53 -17.12
CA GLY A 499 4.32 16.04 -15.97
C GLY A 499 5.58 15.22 -15.69
N PHE A 500 5.48 13.91 -15.82
CA PHE A 500 6.62 13.01 -15.72
C PHE A 500 7.67 13.22 -16.85
N PHE A 501 7.23 13.49 -18.08
CA PHE A 501 8.13 13.85 -19.19
C PHE A 501 8.85 15.17 -18.91
N ALA A 502 8.13 16.17 -18.41
CA ALA A 502 8.68 17.45 -17.97
C ALA A 502 9.79 17.25 -16.91
N LEU A 503 9.53 16.44 -15.88
CA LEU A 503 10.53 16.18 -14.82
C LEU A 503 11.81 15.51 -15.33
N ARG A 504 11.77 14.79 -16.45
CA ARG A 504 12.98 14.19 -17.04
C ARG A 504 13.87 15.21 -17.71
N HIS A 505 13.26 16.21 -18.35
CA HIS A 505 14.01 17.36 -18.85
C HIS A 505 14.69 18.09 -17.68
N VAL A 506 13.96 18.33 -16.57
CA VAL A 506 14.56 18.91 -15.35
C VAL A 506 15.71 18.07 -14.82
N ALA A 507 15.53 16.74 -14.70
CA ALA A 507 16.59 15.85 -14.24
C ALA A 507 17.81 15.84 -15.17
N SER A 508 17.61 15.94 -16.49
CA SER A 508 18.70 16.10 -17.46
C SER A 508 19.42 17.44 -17.28
N ASP A 509 18.69 18.52 -17.09
CA ASP A 509 19.27 19.85 -16.85
C ASP A 509 20.11 19.88 -15.57
N TYR A 510 19.67 19.20 -14.50
CA TYR A 510 20.45 19.07 -13.27
C TYR A 510 21.77 18.31 -13.46
N LEU A 511 21.82 17.34 -14.37
CA LEU A 511 23.07 16.64 -14.70
C LEU A 511 24.06 17.55 -15.43
N ASP A 512 23.56 18.44 -16.29
CA ASP A 512 24.38 19.32 -17.12
C ASP A 512 24.78 20.63 -16.41
N GLN A 513 23.88 21.19 -15.60
CA GLN A 513 24.00 22.53 -15.00
C GLN A 513 24.14 22.52 -13.47
N GLY A 514 23.91 21.37 -12.83
CA GLY A 514 23.88 21.20 -11.37
C GLY A 514 22.47 21.32 -10.78
N VAL A 515 22.28 20.76 -9.59
CA VAL A 515 20.98 20.69 -8.91
C VAL A 515 20.59 22.06 -8.32
N ASP A 516 19.42 22.58 -8.70
CA ASP A 516 18.72 23.61 -7.93
C ASP A 516 17.97 22.94 -6.78
N LEU A 517 18.40 23.21 -5.54
CA LEU A 517 17.82 22.55 -4.38
C LEU A 517 16.39 23.03 -4.09
N GLU A 518 16.07 24.30 -4.31
CA GLU A 518 14.74 24.83 -3.95
C GLU A 518 13.68 24.25 -4.89
N GLU A 519 13.96 24.28 -6.19
CA GLU A 519 13.14 23.64 -7.22
C GLU A 519 13.03 22.11 -6.99
N CYS A 520 14.14 21.44 -6.66
CA CYS A 520 14.14 20.00 -6.38
C CYS A 520 13.26 19.62 -5.17
N LEU A 521 13.31 20.40 -4.08
CA LEU A 521 12.45 20.17 -2.91
C LEU A 521 10.96 20.44 -3.22
N GLU A 522 10.67 21.44 -4.05
CA GLU A 522 9.31 21.71 -4.55
C GLU A 522 8.77 20.57 -5.42
N ILE A 523 9.61 19.98 -6.29
CA ILE A 523 9.26 18.80 -7.08
C ILE A 523 8.86 17.64 -6.16
N ILE A 524 9.64 17.37 -5.11
CA ILE A 524 9.34 16.30 -4.13
C ILE A 524 7.99 16.55 -3.47
N PHE A 525 7.70 17.79 -3.07
CA PHE A 525 6.44 18.18 -2.46
C PHE A 525 5.22 18.03 -3.39
N MET A 526 5.35 18.45 -4.64
CA MET A 526 4.29 18.30 -5.64
C MET A 526 4.01 16.82 -5.96
N CYS A 527 5.07 16.02 -6.15
CA CYS A 527 4.93 14.58 -6.35
C CYS A 527 4.23 13.90 -5.16
N ALA A 528 4.61 14.24 -3.91
CA ALA A 528 3.98 13.70 -2.71
C ALA A 528 2.49 14.07 -2.62
N SER A 529 2.14 15.29 -3.04
CA SER A 529 0.76 15.77 -3.08
C SER A 529 -0.08 15.05 -4.14
N ASN A 530 0.52 14.72 -5.29
CA ASN A 530 -0.16 14.00 -6.37
C ASN A 530 -0.52 12.55 -6.04
N LEU A 531 0.16 11.92 -5.07
CA LEU A 531 -0.11 10.53 -4.68
C LEU A 531 -1.57 10.28 -4.29
N GLN A 532 -2.30 11.30 -3.84
CA GLN A 532 -3.73 11.21 -3.60
C GLN A 532 -4.54 10.89 -4.87
N HIS A 533 -4.19 11.54 -5.98
CA HIS A 533 -4.82 11.32 -7.27
C HIS A 533 -4.43 9.96 -7.87
N ASP A 534 -3.23 9.47 -7.54
CA ASP A 534 -2.74 8.17 -8.00
C ASP A 534 -3.38 6.99 -7.26
N GLY A 535 -4.07 7.25 -6.15
CA GLY A 535 -4.53 6.19 -5.24
C GLY A 535 -3.40 5.58 -4.41
N LEU A 536 -2.29 6.31 -4.27
CA LEU A 536 -1.10 5.97 -3.50
C LEU A 536 -0.91 6.86 -2.28
N PHE A 537 -1.94 7.62 -1.89
CA PHE A 537 -1.89 8.55 -0.76
C PHE A 537 -1.18 7.95 0.45
N SER A 538 -0.25 8.74 0.98
CA SER A 538 0.47 8.48 2.21
C SER A 538 0.59 9.78 2.97
N ARG A 539 -0.13 9.88 4.09
CA ARG A 539 0.00 11.03 4.97
C ARG A 539 1.44 11.21 5.47
N GLU A 540 2.16 10.11 5.71
CA GLU A 540 3.55 10.15 6.17
C GLU A 540 4.49 10.76 5.13
N LEU A 541 4.39 10.34 3.85
CA LEU A 541 5.18 10.96 2.77
C LEU A 541 4.84 12.44 2.60
N TRP A 542 3.56 12.79 2.71
CA TRP A 542 3.13 14.17 2.63
C TRP A 542 3.69 15.02 3.77
N ASP A 543 3.58 14.57 5.02
CA ASP A 543 4.11 15.29 6.19
C ASP A 543 5.62 15.50 6.08
N LEU A 544 6.37 14.52 5.57
CA LEU A 544 7.81 14.62 5.32
C LEU A 544 8.13 15.60 4.20
N ALA A 545 7.38 15.56 3.10
CA ALA A 545 7.59 16.48 1.98
C ALA A 545 7.28 17.93 2.38
N VAL A 546 6.26 18.17 3.20
CA VAL A 546 5.99 19.50 3.79
C VAL A 546 7.18 19.98 4.63
N MET A 547 7.85 19.10 5.38
CA MET A 547 9.03 19.50 6.17
C MET A 547 10.19 20.01 5.30
N LEU A 548 10.26 19.61 4.03
CA LEU A 548 11.31 20.03 3.09
C LEU A 548 11.09 21.47 2.62
N VAL A 549 9.84 21.82 2.28
CA VAL A 549 9.50 23.13 1.70
C VAL A 549 9.07 24.16 2.76
N ASN A 550 8.68 23.74 3.97
CA ASN A 550 8.11 24.62 4.99
C ASN A 550 8.46 24.17 6.43
N PRO A 551 9.11 24.98 7.29
CA PRO A 551 10.11 26.05 7.11
C PRO A 551 11.53 25.51 6.77
N ARG A 552 12.42 26.36 6.20
CA ARG A 552 13.79 25.95 5.82
C ARG A 552 14.54 25.31 7.00
N ARG A 553 14.96 24.07 6.79
CA ARG A 553 15.61 23.18 7.77
C ARG A 553 17.13 23.25 7.68
N SER A 554 17.82 22.82 8.73
CA SER A 554 19.26 22.57 8.65
C SER A 554 19.57 21.41 7.70
N SER A 555 20.79 21.36 7.15
CA SER A 555 21.19 20.26 6.25
C SER A 555 21.02 18.88 6.90
N ALA A 556 21.25 18.74 8.20
CA ALA A 556 21.04 17.49 8.92
C ALA A 556 19.56 17.08 8.97
N GLU A 557 18.67 18.02 9.29
CA GLU A 557 17.22 17.77 9.28
C GLU A 557 16.68 17.44 7.88
N LEU A 558 17.21 18.10 6.84
CA LEU A 558 16.85 17.79 5.45
C LEU A 558 17.27 16.35 5.10
N LEU A 559 18.48 15.94 5.47
CA LEU A 559 18.95 14.58 5.23
C LEU A 559 18.09 13.54 5.96
N ASP A 560 17.73 13.78 7.22
CA ASP A 560 16.84 12.88 7.97
C ASP A 560 15.47 12.70 7.26
N ALA A 561 14.88 13.80 6.79
CA ALA A 561 13.60 13.77 6.09
C ALA A 561 13.69 13.07 4.73
N LEU A 562 14.73 13.36 3.94
CA LEU A 562 14.98 12.73 2.63
C LEU A 562 15.22 11.22 2.78
N GLU A 563 16.00 10.79 3.77
CA GLU A 563 16.23 9.37 4.06
C GLU A 563 14.92 8.66 4.46
N GLN A 564 14.10 9.31 5.29
CA GLN A 564 12.80 8.74 5.68
C GLN A 564 11.83 8.66 4.50
N ILE A 565 11.85 9.62 3.56
CA ILE A 565 11.07 9.57 2.32
C ILE A 565 11.46 8.33 1.49
N GLN A 566 12.76 8.04 1.36
CA GLN A 566 13.23 6.85 0.65
C GLN A 566 12.77 5.55 1.31
N ARG A 567 12.85 5.46 2.64
CA ARG A 567 12.33 4.30 3.38
C ARG A 567 10.83 4.10 3.13
N ASN A 568 10.06 5.19 3.20
CA ASN A 568 8.60 5.15 3.02
C ASN A 568 8.20 4.82 1.57
N TYR A 569 8.96 5.26 0.57
CA TYR A 569 8.82 4.84 -0.83
C TYR A 569 8.86 3.31 -0.95
N HIS A 570 9.90 2.66 -0.42
CA HIS A 570 10.04 1.20 -0.51
C HIS A 570 8.89 0.47 0.19
N ARG A 571 8.45 0.95 1.36
CA ARG A 571 7.29 0.39 2.08
C ARG A 571 6.00 0.51 1.25
N LEU A 572 5.80 1.64 0.60
CA LEU A 572 4.63 1.90 -0.24
C LEU A 572 4.63 1.01 -1.49
N VAL A 573 5.78 0.85 -2.15
CA VAL A 573 5.94 -0.08 -3.29
C VAL A 573 5.61 -1.51 -2.86
N LEU A 574 6.23 -1.99 -1.78
CA LEU A 574 6.01 -3.33 -1.24
C LEU A 574 4.54 -3.57 -0.88
N ARG A 575 3.89 -2.61 -0.21
CA ARG A 575 2.47 -2.68 0.19
C ARG A 575 1.56 -3.03 -0.99
N VAL A 576 1.88 -2.49 -2.16
CA VAL A 576 1.08 -2.61 -3.37
C VAL A 576 1.47 -3.85 -4.18
N SER A 577 2.76 -4.19 -4.25
CA SER A 577 3.27 -5.32 -5.04
C SER A 577 3.09 -6.69 -4.36
N GLU A 578 3.20 -6.76 -3.02
CA GLU A 578 3.20 -8.00 -2.23
C GLU A 578 1.96 -8.87 -2.50
N ALA A 579 0.80 -8.23 -2.71
CA ALA A 579 -0.42 -8.97 -3.01
C ALA A 579 -0.34 -9.74 -4.32
N TYR A 580 0.36 -9.20 -5.33
CA TYR A 580 0.54 -9.87 -6.62
C TYR A 580 1.56 -11.00 -6.53
N ASP A 581 2.66 -10.80 -5.80
CA ASP A 581 3.68 -11.84 -5.56
C ASP A 581 3.06 -13.09 -4.97
N VAL A 582 2.30 -12.91 -3.89
CA VAL A 582 1.69 -14.02 -3.15
C VAL A 582 0.55 -14.66 -3.96
N MET A 583 -0.09 -13.91 -4.86
CA MET A 583 -1.13 -14.41 -5.76
C MET A 583 -0.59 -15.02 -7.06
N ALA A 584 0.73 -15.01 -7.33
CA ALA A 584 1.31 -15.44 -8.62
C ALA A 584 0.78 -16.82 -9.07
N GLY A 585 0.76 -17.80 -8.17
CA GLY A 585 0.23 -19.14 -8.45
C GLY A 585 -1.27 -19.17 -8.75
N HIS A 586 -2.08 -18.31 -8.10
CA HIS A 586 -3.50 -18.16 -8.41
C HIS A 586 -3.75 -17.42 -9.73
N LEU A 587 -2.85 -16.51 -10.09
CA LEU A 587 -2.87 -15.77 -11.36
C LEU A 587 -2.38 -16.62 -12.54
N GLY A 588 -1.73 -17.76 -12.26
CA GLY A 588 -1.16 -18.66 -13.27
C GLY A 588 0.10 -18.10 -13.91
N TYR A 589 0.89 -17.32 -13.17
CA TYR A 589 2.20 -16.83 -13.59
C TYR A 589 3.31 -17.57 -12.83
N SER A 590 4.40 -17.86 -13.54
CA SER A 590 5.68 -18.22 -12.92
C SER A 590 6.28 -17.03 -12.18
N VAL A 591 7.29 -17.27 -11.33
CA VAL A 591 8.00 -16.20 -10.60
C VAL A 591 8.60 -15.18 -11.57
N ASP A 592 9.15 -15.65 -12.70
CA ASP A 592 9.76 -14.79 -13.71
C ASP A 592 8.73 -13.96 -14.48
N GLU A 593 7.60 -14.54 -14.88
CA GLU A 593 6.52 -13.78 -15.54
C GLU A 593 5.91 -12.75 -14.58
N MET A 594 5.81 -13.09 -13.29
CA MET A 594 5.28 -12.17 -12.29
C MET A 594 6.21 -10.97 -12.08
N ARG A 595 7.53 -11.15 -12.16
CA ARG A 595 8.49 -10.02 -12.12
C ARG A 595 8.27 -9.04 -13.25
N ALA A 596 8.07 -9.53 -14.48
CA ALA A 596 7.76 -8.67 -15.63
C ALA A 596 6.44 -7.91 -15.43
N VAL A 597 5.40 -8.59 -14.93
CA VAL A 597 4.11 -7.97 -14.60
C VAL A 597 4.27 -6.89 -13.53
N GLN A 598 5.08 -7.12 -12.50
CA GLN A 598 5.35 -6.14 -11.45
C GLN A 598 6.18 -4.96 -11.95
N GLY A 599 7.16 -5.18 -12.83
CA GLY A 599 7.89 -4.08 -13.49
C GLY A 599 6.92 -3.18 -14.28
N ASN A 600 6.00 -3.80 -15.03
CA ASN A 600 4.94 -3.09 -15.77
C ASN A 600 3.87 -2.46 -14.89
N PHE A 601 3.72 -2.92 -13.66
CA PHE A 601 2.89 -2.27 -12.65
C PHE A 601 3.61 -1.05 -12.07
N GLN A 602 4.85 -1.22 -11.63
CA GLN A 602 5.65 -0.19 -10.98
C GLN A 602 5.96 0.99 -11.89
N ARG A 603 6.14 0.76 -13.20
CA ARG A 603 6.34 1.84 -14.17
C ARG A 603 5.21 2.86 -14.17
N THR A 604 4.01 2.50 -13.72
CA THR A 604 2.84 3.38 -13.75
C THR A 604 2.72 4.31 -12.54
N MET A 605 3.64 4.19 -11.57
CA MET A 605 3.64 5.00 -10.35
C MET A 605 4.56 6.22 -10.51
N HIS A 606 4.28 7.08 -11.49
CA HIS A 606 5.22 8.13 -11.93
C HIS A 606 5.60 9.12 -10.83
N ASP A 607 4.63 9.72 -10.14
CA ASP A 607 4.90 10.68 -9.06
C ASP A 607 5.67 10.02 -7.92
N LEU A 608 5.35 8.78 -7.57
CA LEU A 608 6.05 8.03 -6.53
C LEU A 608 7.53 7.76 -6.91
N ASN A 609 7.77 7.37 -8.16
CA ASN A 609 9.12 7.12 -8.68
C ASN A 609 9.95 8.40 -8.82
N ASN A 610 9.33 9.51 -9.21
CA ASN A 610 9.99 10.82 -9.28
C ASN A 610 10.30 11.37 -7.89
N LEU A 611 9.37 11.21 -6.94
CA LEU A 611 9.58 11.60 -5.55
C LEU A 611 10.85 10.98 -4.97
N VAL A 612 11.11 9.68 -5.19
CA VAL A 612 12.35 9.04 -4.70
C VAL A 612 13.58 9.50 -5.49
N HIS A 613 13.46 9.66 -6.81
CA HIS A 613 14.58 10.09 -7.67
C HIS A 613 15.07 11.50 -7.31
N PHE A 614 14.18 12.47 -7.20
CA PHE A 614 14.52 13.84 -6.80
C PHE A 614 14.98 13.89 -5.34
N SER A 615 14.46 13.01 -4.47
CA SER A 615 15.00 12.88 -3.10
C SER A 615 16.46 12.43 -3.08
N ASP A 616 16.87 11.52 -3.97
CA ASP A 616 18.28 11.12 -4.12
C ASP A 616 19.16 12.28 -4.61
N LEU A 617 18.70 13.04 -5.61
CA LEU A 617 19.41 14.22 -6.12
C LEU A 617 19.60 15.28 -5.03
N ALA A 618 18.53 15.61 -4.30
CA ALA A 618 18.59 16.54 -3.18
C ALA A 618 19.55 16.04 -2.08
N ARG A 619 19.48 14.75 -1.73
CA ARG A 619 20.33 14.14 -0.70
C ARG A 619 21.82 14.19 -1.08
N ALA A 620 22.15 13.86 -2.33
CA ALA A 620 23.51 13.95 -2.85
C ALA A 620 24.04 15.38 -2.77
N HIS A 621 23.27 16.35 -3.27
CA HIS A 621 23.62 17.78 -3.26
C HIS A 621 23.83 18.34 -1.83
N VAL A 622 22.93 18.01 -0.90
CA VAL A 622 23.04 18.44 0.51
C VAL A 622 24.25 17.81 1.20
N THR A 623 24.58 16.55 0.85
CA THR A 623 25.74 15.84 1.41
C THR A 623 27.06 16.44 0.92
N GLU A 624 27.18 16.73 -0.38
CA GLU A 624 28.38 17.33 -1.00
C GLU A 624 28.65 18.75 -0.48
N ARG A 625 27.59 19.53 -0.23
CA ARG A 625 27.69 20.92 0.25
C ARG A 625 27.77 21.07 1.77
N ARG A 626 28.19 20.04 2.53
CA ARG A 626 28.36 20.06 4.00
C ARG A 626 29.48 21.02 4.48
N VAL A 627 29.42 22.30 4.13
CA VAL A 627 30.20 23.41 4.72
C VAL A 627 29.38 24.70 4.64
N THR A 628 28.27 24.80 5.36
CA THR A 628 27.77 26.06 5.96
C THR A 628 26.67 25.70 6.95
N SER A 629 26.97 25.79 8.23
CA SER A 629 25.97 25.68 9.29
C SER A 629 25.04 26.90 9.22
N ASN A 630 23.94 26.81 8.49
CA ASN A 630 22.84 27.74 8.72
C ASN A 630 22.33 27.52 10.15
N PRO A 631 22.06 28.59 10.93
CA PRO A 631 21.44 28.45 12.24
C PRO A 631 20.13 27.66 12.09
N PRO A 632 19.74 26.84 13.09
CA PRO A 632 18.49 26.10 13.04
C PRO A 632 17.36 27.07 12.72
N GLY A 633 16.61 26.79 11.66
CA GLY A 633 15.52 27.65 11.21
C GLY A 633 14.65 28.02 12.40
N THR A 634 14.51 29.33 12.64
CA THR A 634 13.51 29.88 13.54
C THR A 634 12.18 29.28 13.11
N GLY A 635 11.39 28.74 14.06
CA GLY A 635 10.09 28.15 13.75
C GLY A 635 9.31 29.01 12.76
N ALA A 636 8.58 28.38 11.84
CA ALA A 636 7.92 29.03 10.70
C ALA A 636 7.51 30.48 11.02
N LEU A 637 8.06 31.44 10.28
CA LEU A 637 7.76 32.86 10.40
C LEU A 637 6.23 33.03 10.51
N GLY A 638 5.74 33.36 11.71
CA GLY A 638 4.32 33.62 11.97
C GLY A 638 3.53 32.60 12.81
N SER A 639 4.10 31.46 13.25
CA SER A 639 3.36 30.48 14.07
C SER A 639 3.63 30.60 15.58
N ASP A 640 2.58 30.51 16.42
CA ASP A 640 2.69 30.54 17.89
C ASP A 640 3.43 29.28 18.40
N PRO A 641 4.54 29.41 19.15
CA PRO A 641 5.23 28.26 19.74
C PRO A 641 4.43 27.58 20.87
N TRP A 642 3.42 28.24 21.44
CA TRP A 642 2.56 27.73 22.52
C TRP A 642 1.24 27.14 22.00
N ASP A 643 1.20 26.74 20.73
CA ASP A 643 0.02 26.20 20.07
C ASP A 643 -0.23 24.72 20.45
N PHE A 644 -0.80 24.51 21.64
CA PHE A 644 -1.22 23.21 22.15
C PHE A 644 -2.46 22.72 21.41
N ILE A 645 -2.57 21.41 21.22
CA ILE A 645 -3.71 20.78 20.54
C ILE A 645 -4.38 19.77 21.46
N HIS A 646 -5.71 19.69 21.38
CA HIS A 646 -6.55 18.76 22.15
C HIS A 646 -7.21 17.75 21.22
N LEU A 647 -7.16 16.46 21.56
CA LEU A 647 -7.70 15.39 20.71
C LEU A 647 -9.23 15.40 20.62
N SER A 648 -9.91 15.96 21.62
CA SER A 648 -11.37 16.05 21.69
C SER A 648 -11.95 17.19 20.83
N HIS A 649 -11.11 18.11 20.35
CA HIS A 649 -11.53 19.29 19.58
C HIS A 649 -11.56 19.00 18.07
N LEU A 650 -12.51 18.17 17.62
CA LEU A 650 -12.55 17.64 16.24
C LEU A 650 -12.52 18.71 15.14
N ASP A 651 -13.25 19.82 15.30
CA ASP A 651 -13.27 20.91 14.30
C ASP A 651 -11.89 21.54 14.12
N ASP A 652 -11.09 21.62 15.18
CA ASP A 652 -9.72 22.12 15.12
C ASP A 652 -8.78 21.11 14.45
N LEU A 653 -8.96 19.82 14.76
CA LEU A 653 -8.21 18.75 14.11
C LEU A 653 -8.49 18.69 12.61
N ILE A 654 -9.76 18.75 12.20
CA ILE A 654 -10.16 18.75 10.79
C ILE A 654 -9.50 19.91 10.06
N ARG A 655 -9.63 21.15 10.58
CA ARG A 655 -8.99 22.32 9.97
C ARG A 655 -7.48 22.14 9.80
N ARG A 656 -6.78 21.60 10.80
CA ARG A 656 -5.31 21.45 10.75
C ARG A 656 -4.84 20.30 9.88
N VAL A 657 -5.56 19.18 9.87
CA VAL A 657 -5.22 18.02 9.05
C VAL A 657 -5.50 18.30 7.57
N GLU A 658 -6.57 19.05 7.28
CA GLU A 658 -7.01 19.43 5.93
C GLU A 658 -6.45 20.78 5.46
N ASP A 659 -5.65 21.49 6.27
CA ASP A 659 -4.89 22.65 5.81
C ASP A 659 -3.54 22.22 5.24
N TRP A 660 -3.51 22.11 3.91
CA TRP A 660 -2.35 21.67 3.15
C TRP A 660 -1.28 22.76 2.98
N SER A 661 -1.52 23.98 3.48
CA SER A 661 -0.57 25.09 3.49
C SER A 661 0.19 25.25 4.82
N SER A 662 -0.24 24.50 5.85
CA SER A 662 0.26 24.62 7.22
C SER A 662 1.59 23.89 7.46
N VAL A 663 2.18 24.11 8.65
CA VAL A 663 3.38 23.41 9.11
C VAL A 663 3.06 21.93 9.34
N SER A 664 3.96 21.04 8.90
CA SER A 664 3.90 19.60 9.19
C SER A 664 3.55 19.31 10.65
N LEU A 665 2.42 18.62 10.87
CA LEU A 665 1.94 18.24 12.21
C LEU A 665 2.93 17.29 12.90
N GLN A 666 3.55 16.39 12.13
CA GLN A 666 4.60 15.51 12.63
C GLN A 666 5.82 16.29 13.12
N ALA A 667 6.20 17.37 12.44
CA ALA A 667 7.32 18.20 12.88
C ALA A 667 7.01 19.01 14.13
N ARG A 668 5.75 19.45 14.31
CA ARG A 668 5.32 20.26 15.45
C ARG A 668 5.02 19.43 16.70
N TYR A 669 4.34 18.30 16.54
CA TYR A 669 3.80 17.48 17.64
C TYR A 669 4.47 16.10 17.75
N GLY A 670 5.51 15.83 16.96
CA GLY A 670 6.19 14.54 16.92
C GLY A 670 5.39 13.47 16.18
N GLY A 671 6.04 12.33 15.88
CA GLY A 671 5.43 11.17 15.21
C GLY A 671 4.28 10.56 16.02
N LYS A 672 4.45 10.41 17.35
CA LYS A 672 3.38 9.89 18.22
C LYS A 672 2.20 10.86 18.33
N GLY A 673 2.48 12.16 18.46
CA GLY A 673 1.43 13.18 18.61
C GLY A 673 0.62 13.36 17.33
N SER A 674 1.29 13.47 16.17
CA SER A 674 0.61 13.47 14.86
C SER A 674 -0.19 12.19 14.61
N GLY A 675 0.34 11.02 14.98
CA GLY A 675 -0.39 9.76 14.93
C GLY A 675 -1.72 9.80 15.71
N LEU A 676 -1.73 10.35 16.93
CA LEU A 676 -2.94 10.53 17.74
C LEU A 676 -3.93 11.55 17.15
N ILE A 677 -3.41 12.63 16.56
CA ILE A 677 -4.23 13.61 15.82
C ILE A 677 -4.94 12.90 14.65
N TYR A 678 -4.23 12.06 13.90
CA TYR A 678 -4.80 11.31 12.78
C TYR A 678 -5.80 10.25 13.21
N ILE A 679 -5.54 9.54 14.31
CA ILE A 679 -6.49 8.61 14.94
C ILE A 679 -7.81 9.34 15.24
N SER A 680 -7.72 10.51 15.89
CA SER A 680 -8.88 11.30 16.29
C SER A 680 -9.63 11.90 15.09
N TYR A 681 -8.90 12.45 14.11
CA TYR A 681 -9.46 12.92 12.83
C TYR A 681 -10.23 11.83 12.08
N LEU A 682 -9.73 10.59 12.10
CA LEU A 682 -10.40 9.45 11.48
C LEU A 682 -11.58 8.93 12.32
N GLY A 683 -11.87 9.50 13.49
CA GLY A 683 -12.90 8.99 14.40
C GLY A 683 -12.61 7.57 14.90
N ILE A 684 -11.33 7.22 15.01
CA ILE A 684 -10.88 5.97 15.64
C ILE A 684 -10.88 6.20 17.15
N PRO A 685 -11.42 5.26 17.95
CA PRO A 685 -11.55 5.48 19.39
C PRO A 685 -10.16 5.59 20.04
N THR A 686 -9.95 6.64 20.82
CA THR A 686 -8.75 6.91 21.61
C THR A 686 -9.13 7.62 22.90
N ARG A 687 -8.17 7.76 23.82
CA ARG A 687 -8.35 8.50 25.07
C ARG A 687 -8.05 9.98 24.86
N ASP A 688 -8.80 10.83 25.57
CA ASP A 688 -8.64 12.28 25.49
C ASP A 688 -7.22 12.70 25.93
N ALA A 689 -6.67 13.71 25.26
CA ALA A 689 -5.32 14.17 25.50
C ALA A 689 -5.11 15.60 25.01
N PHE A 690 -4.07 16.25 25.52
CA PHE A 690 -3.45 17.40 24.88
C PHE A 690 -1.97 17.17 24.59
N ILE A 691 -1.46 17.86 23.58
CA ILE A 691 -0.07 17.72 23.13
C ILE A 691 0.67 19.04 23.25
N VAL A 692 1.81 18.99 23.93
CA VAL A 692 2.79 20.07 24.10
C VAL A 692 3.74 20.07 22.90
N PRO A 693 3.85 21.17 22.14
CA PRO A 693 4.68 21.25 20.93
C PRO A 693 6.19 21.03 21.14
N ALA A 694 6.84 20.34 20.20
CA ALA A 694 8.31 20.13 20.18
C ALA A 694 9.12 21.42 19.95
N VAL A 695 8.47 22.49 19.49
CA VAL A 695 9.11 23.81 19.33
C VAL A 695 9.46 24.46 20.68
N LEU A 696 8.74 24.13 21.77
CA LEU A 696 9.05 24.66 23.10
C LEU A 696 10.43 24.23 23.62
N PRO A 697 10.81 22.93 23.56
CA PRO A 697 12.17 22.55 23.87
C PRO A 697 13.17 23.06 22.84
N ARG A 698 12.84 23.08 21.54
CA ARG A 698 13.76 23.56 20.48
C ARG A 698 14.20 25.01 20.68
N LEU A 699 13.29 25.87 21.14
CA LEU A 699 13.56 27.27 21.46
C LEU A 699 13.96 27.48 22.93
N ASN A 700 14.15 26.41 23.70
CA ASN A 700 14.43 26.44 25.13
C ASN A 700 13.40 27.22 25.97
N LEU A 701 12.16 27.35 25.48
CA LEU A 701 11.07 28.10 26.14
C LEU A 701 10.54 27.38 27.37
N HIS A 702 10.57 26.05 27.38
CA HIS A 702 10.20 25.23 28.54
C HIS A 702 11.07 25.51 29.80
N ARG A 703 12.29 26.03 29.63
CA ARG A 703 13.19 26.44 30.73
C ARG A 703 13.19 27.95 30.94
N THR A 704 13.31 28.73 29.87
CA THR A 704 13.41 30.21 29.96
C THR A 704 12.08 30.88 30.33
N GLN A 705 10.94 30.23 30.09
CA GLN A 705 9.59 30.70 30.44
C GLN A 705 8.85 29.64 31.27
N SER A 706 9.48 29.15 32.34
CA SER A 706 8.96 28.09 33.22
C SER A 706 7.59 28.41 33.82
N GLU A 707 7.38 29.63 34.32
CA GLU A 707 6.09 30.06 34.89
C GLU A 707 4.95 30.03 33.84
N ARG A 708 5.27 30.38 32.59
CA ARG A 708 4.30 30.33 31.49
C ARG A 708 3.94 28.90 31.15
N LEU A 709 4.91 27.98 31.16
CA LEU A 709 4.66 26.55 30.98
C LEU A 709 3.75 26.00 32.08
N GLU A 710 4.01 26.32 33.34
CA GLU A 710 3.21 25.86 34.47
C GLU A 710 1.75 26.35 34.35
N LYS A 711 1.55 27.63 34.02
CA LYS A 711 0.21 28.17 33.77
C LYS A 711 -0.47 27.50 32.58
N ALA A 712 0.22 27.33 31.45
CA ALA A 712 -0.33 26.67 30.27
C ALA A 712 -0.76 25.23 30.58
N LEU A 713 0.08 24.45 31.27
CA LEU A 713 -0.27 23.08 31.66
C LEU A 713 -1.52 23.03 32.53
N LEU A 714 -1.67 23.95 33.49
CA LEU A 714 -2.87 24.04 34.32
C LEU A 714 -4.13 24.40 33.52
N ASP A 715 -4.01 25.37 32.61
CA ASP A 715 -5.13 25.81 31.77
C ASP A 715 -5.58 24.67 30.82
N HIS A 716 -4.62 23.97 30.21
CA HIS A 716 -4.89 22.82 29.34
C HIS A 716 -5.39 21.58 30.09
N LEU A 717 -4.94 21.35 31.34
CA LEU A 717 -5.49 20.29 32.19
C LEU A 717 -6.98 20.50 32.49
N LYS A 718 -7.40 21.73 32.79
CA LYS A 718 -8.81 22.06 33.03
C LYS A 718 -9.68 21.86 31.79
N ILE A 719 -9.14 22.14 30.61
CA ILE A 719 -9.82 21.85 29.34
C ILE A 719 -9.99 20.33 29.20
N LEU A 720 -8.93 19.56 29.42
CA LEU A 720 -8.96 18.09 29.36
C LEU A 720 -10.00 17.50 30.33
N GLU A 721 -10.05 17.94 31.59
CA GLU A 721 -11.05 17.49 32.57
C GLU A 721 -12.50 17.76 32.12
N ARG A 722 -12.74 18.93 31.53
CA ARG A 722 -14.06 19.30 31.00
C ARG A 722 -14.44 18.44 29.79
N ASP A 723 -13.49 18.21 28.90
CA ASP A 723 -13.71 17.44 27.68
C ASP A 723 -13.99 15.96 28.02
N ILE A 724 -13.21 15.37 28.93
CA ILE A 724 -13.46 14.01 29.48
C ILE A 724 -14.85 13.94 30.11
N SER A 725 -15.22 14.90 30.97
CA SER A 725 -16.54 14.94 31.61
C SER A 725 -17.68 14.98 30.59
N THR A 726 -17.46 15.67 29.46
CA THR A 726 -18.43 15.78 28.36
C THR A 726 -18.53 14.47 27.56
N ASN A 727 -17.40 13.83 27.28
CA ASN A 727 -17.31 12.64 26.44
C ASN A 727 -17.71 11.35 27.17
N ASP A 728 -17.20 11.17 28.40
CA ASP A 728 -17.41 9.96 29.21
C ASP A 728 -18.70 10.05 30.07
N GLY A 729 -19.27 11.25 30.21
CA GLY A 729 -20.52 11.49 30.96
C GLY A 729 -20.36 11.45 32.48
N ALA A 730 -19.13 11.35 32.99
CA ALA A 730 -18.80 11.41 34.41
C ALA A 730 -17.59 12.34 34.62
N PRO A 731 -17.64 13.25 35.60
CA PRO A 731 -16.50 14.12 35.88
C PRO A 731 -15.35 13.30 36.47
N LEU A 732 -14.15 13.47 35.92
CA LEU A 732 -12.90 13.01 36.50
C LEU A 732 -12.01 14.23 36.74
N THR A 733 -11.38 14.30 37.91
CA THR A 733 -10.55 15.44 38.35
C THR A 733 -9.17 14.95 38.74
N PHE A 734 -8.14 15.65 38.27
CA PHE A 734 -6.75 15.29 38.47
C PHE A 734 -6.34 15.45 39.94
N GLY A 735 -5.92 14.34 40.56
CA GLY A 735 -5.53 14.30 41.97
C GLY A 735 -6.68 14.23 42.97
N ASP A 736 -7.96 14.19 42.54
CA ASP A 736 -9.11 14.02 43.43
C ASP A 736 -9.40 12.54 43.73
N PRO A 737 -9.35 12.08 44.99
CA PRO A 737 -9.72 10.72 45.35
C PRO A 737 -11.19 10.36 45.07
N GLY A 738 -12.10 11.34 45.03
CA GLY A 738 -13.52 11.11 44.81
C GLY A 738 -13.85 10.71 43.37
N ALA A 739 -13.10 11.24 42.40
CA ALA A 739 -13.26 10.99 40.98
C ALA A 739 -11.90 11.08 40.26
N PRO A 740 -11.00 10.10 40.46
CA PRO A 740 -9.60 10.24 40.09
C PRO A 740 -9.38 10.22 38.58
N LEU A 741 -8.76 11.29 38.06
CA LEU A 741 -8.15 11.30 36.73
C LEU A 741 -6.66 10.93 36.83
N LEU A 742 -6.27 9.86 36.13
CA LEU A 742 -4.88 9.45 35.98
C LEU A 742 -4.42 9.67 34.54
N LEU A 743 -3.17 10.12 34.38
CA LEU A 743 -2.61 10.52 33.09
C LEU A 743 -1.37 9.70 32.72
N ALA A 744 -1.18 9.47 31.42
CA ALA A 744 0.09 9.09 30.82
C ALA A 744 0.79 10.33 30.26
N VAL A 745 2.07 10.51 30.59
CA VAL A 745 2.93 11.58 30.08
C VAL A 745 4.04 10.96 29.24
N ARG A 746 4.00 11.17 27.93
CA ARG A 746 4.81 10.43 26.94
C ARG A 746 5.60 11.37 26.02
N GLY A 747 6.84 11.02 25.73
CA GLY A 747 7.64 11.71 24.71
C GLY A 747 7.34 11.25 23.29
N GLY A 748 7.32 12.18 22.34
CA GLY A 748 7.18 11.92 20.91
C GLY A 748 8.14 12.77 20.08
N SER A 749 9.21 12.16 19.56
CA SER A 749 10.11 12.77 18.58
C SER A 749 9.52 12.72 17.16
N VAL A 750 10.05 13.55 16.25
CA VAL A 750 9.62 13.59 14.83
C VAL A 750 9.81 12.22 14.16
N PHE A 751 10.97 11.61 14.32
CA PHE A 751 11.27 10.25 13.87
C PHE A 751 11.25 9.28 15.05
N SER A 752 10.88 8.03 14.79
CA SER A 752 10.69 7.00 15.82
C SER A 752 12.00 6.67 16.55
N MET A 753 12.01 6.80 17.89
CA MET A 753 13.11 6.37 18.77
C MET A 753 12.59 5.38 19.83
N PRO A 754 12.45 4.08 19.50
CA PRO A 754 11.84 3.09 20.40
C PRO A 754 12.59 2.97 21.73
N GLY A 755 11.87 3.09 22.85
CA GLY A 755 12.43 2.97 24.21
C GLY A 755 13.31 4.14 24.68
N MET A 756 13.65 5.10 23.80
CA MET A 756 14.63 6.14 24.14
C MET A 756 14.06 7.27 25.02
N LEU A 757 12.82 7.68 24.74
CA LEU A 757 12.16 8.80 25.41
C LEU A 757 11.41 8.32 26.65
N SER A 758 11.41 9.14 27.70
CA SER A 758 10.72 8.82 28.94
C SER A 758 9.20 8.72 28.75
N THR A 759 8.60 7.74 29.43
CA THR A 759 7.15 7.56 29.55
C THR A 759 6.84 7.37 31.02
N MET A 760 5.88 8.14 31.53
CA MET A 760 5.34 7.99 32.88
C MET A 760 3.86 7.65 32.78
N VAL A 761 3.43 6.68 33.58
CA VAL A 761 2.04 6.21 33.62
C VAL A 761 1.45 6.45 35.00
N PHE A 762 0.12 6.60 35.05
CA PHE A 762 -0.62 6.86 36.29
C PHE A 762 -0.18 8.14 37.04
N VAL A 763 0.25 9.18 36.30
CA VAL A 763 0.50 10.51 36.87
C VAL A 763 -0.81 11.06 37.45
N GLY A 764 -0.76 11.65 38.64
CA GLY A 764 -1.93 11.98 39.45
C GLY A 764 -2.20 11.00 40.60
N MET A 765 -1.41 9.93 40.70
CA MET A 765 -1.49 8.97 41.79
C MET A 765 -0.99 9.57 43.12
N THR A 766 -1.77 9.32 44.17
CA THR A 766 -1.46 9.67 45.56
C THR A 766 -1.93 8.55 46.47
N ASP A 767 -1.53 8.56 47.74
CA ASP A 767 -2.03 7.59 48.72
C ASP A 767 -3.57 7.57 48.80
N ALA A 768 -4.18 8.75 48.80
CA ALA A 768 -5.63 8.88 48.87
C ALA A 768 -6.34 8.37 47.59
N VAL A 769 -5.76 8.63 46.42
CA VAL A 769 -6.26 8.09 45.14
C VAL A 769 -6.14 6.57 45.10
N ALA A 770 -5.00 6.01 45.51
CA ALA A 770 -4.78 4.56 45.55
C ALA A 770 -5.79 3.86 46.47
N GLU A 771 -6.02 4.39 47.67
CA GLU A 771 -7.01 3.86 48.62
C GLU A 771 -8.45 3.95 48.08
N SER A 772 -8.76 4.98 47.29
CA SER A 772 -10.07 5.10 46.65
C SER A 772 -10.28 4.04 45.57
N LEU A 773 -9.30 3.88 44.67
CA LEU A 773 -9.32 2.86 43.62
C LEU A 773 -9.38 1.44 44.18
N ALA A 774 -8.73 1.21 45.33
CA ALA A 774 -8.68 -0.10 45.97
C ALA A 774 -10.05 -0.59 46.48
N ARG A 775 -11.03 0.31 46.65
CA ARG A 775 -12.40 -0.05 47.03
C ARG A 775 -13.14 -0.81 45.93
N GLU A 776 -12.76 -0.57 44.68
CA GLU A 776 -13.35 -1.20 43.51
C GLU A 776 -12.52 -2.40 43.04
N ASP A 777 -11.21 -2.21 42.90
CA ASP A 777 -10.27 -3.21 42.41
C ASP A 777 -8.93 -3.04 43.14
N GLU A 778 -8.81 -3.72 44.28
CA GLU A 778 -7.64 -3.64 45.17
C GLU A 778 -6.34 -3.96 44.43
N TRP A 779 -6.34 -5.01 43.61
CA TRP A 779 -5.15 -5.42 42.88
C TRP A 779 -4.71 -4.36 41.87
N PHE A 780 -5.65 -3.85 41.07
CA PHE A 780 -5.38 -2.80 40.09
C PHE A 780 -4.82 -1.54 40.75
N ALA A 781 -5.41 -1.09 41.86
CA ALA A 781 -5.01 0.13 42.53
C ALA A 781 -3.52 0.10 42.93
N TRP A 782 -3.09 -1.00 43.56
CA TRP A 782 -1.70 -1.14 43.99
C TRP A 782 -0.74 -1.47 42.83
N ASP A 783 -1.19 -2.17 41.78
CA ASP A 783 -0.39 -2.34 40.54
C ASP A 783 -0.17 -1.00 39.81
N ALA A 784 -1.21 -0.16 39.73
CA ALA A 784 -1.12 1.18 39.16
C ALA A 784 -0.16 2.06 39.99
N TYR A 785 -0.24 2.01 41.32
CA TYR A 785 0.59 2.83 42.18
C TYR A 785 2.08 2.42 42.11
N ARG A 786 2.41 1.12 42.17
CA ARG A 786 3.82 0.71 42.02
C ARG A 786 4.40 1.15 40.67
N ARG A 787 3.60 1.15 39.60
CA ARG A 787 4.04 1.57 38.26
C ARG A 787 4.26 3.05 38.14
N PHE A 788 3.40 3.85 38.78
CA PHE A 788 3.66 5.27 38.93
C PHE A 788 5.02 5.49 39.59
N LEU A 789 5.28 4.86 40.75
CA LEU A 789 6.55 4.98 41.46
C LEU A 789 7.74 4.57 40.58
N ALA A 790 7.65 3.40 39.93
CA ALA A 790 8.70 2.88 39.04
C ALA A 790 9.02 3.84 37.89
N THR A 791 8.01 4.23 37.11
CA THR A 791 8.22 5.06 35.92
C THR A 791 8.59 6.49 36.25
N TYR A 792 8.03 7.06 37.34
CA TYR A 792 8.36 8.40 37.79
C TYR A 792 9.78 8.48 38.36
N ALA A 793 10.18 7.53 39.22
CA ALA A 793 11.53 7.50 39.79
C ALA A 793 12.60 7.30 38.70
N ALA A 794 12.34 6.45 37.71
CA ALA A 794 13.24 6.25 36.58
C ALA A 794 13.38 7.52 35.71
N ALA A 795 12.27 8.22 35.43
CA ALA A 795 12.28 9.38 34.55
C ALA A 795 12.83 10.66 35.23
N VAL A 796 12.49 10.90 36.49
CA VAL A 796 12.77 12.17 37.20
C VAL A 796 14.02 12.09 38.07
N TRP A 797 14.30 10.93 38.66
CA TRP A 797 15.41 10.74 39.60
C TRP A 797 16.47 9.75 39.09
N HIS A 798 16.27 9.15 37.91
CA HIS A 798 17.16 8.15 37.33
C HIS A 798 17.38 6.92 38.24
N ILE A 799 16.33 6.51 38.96
CA ILE A 799 16.33 5.32 39.82
C ILE A 799 15.54 4.20 39.13
N ASP A 800 16.19 3.08 38.84
CA ASP A 800 15.53 1.88 38.35
C ASP A 800 15.00 1.03 39.53
N LEU A 801 13.71 1.11 39.81
CA LEU A 801 13.05 0.34 40.88
C LEU A 801 12.90 -1.16 40.57
N GLU A 802 13.06 -1.59 39.32
CA GLU A 802 12.90 -3.00 38.96
C GLU A 802 14.13 -3.83 39.37
N GLN A 803 15.31 -3.23 39.56
CA GLN A 803 16.53 -3.92 40.00
C GLN A 803 16.41 -4.64 41.36
N TRP A 804 15.40 -4.31 42.16
CA TRP A 804 15.14 -4.94 43.45
C TRP A 804 14.27 -6.19 43.36
N ASP A 805 13.75 -6.54 42.18
CA ASP A 805 12.95 -7.75 41.92
C ASP A 805 11.80 -7.95 42.92
N LEU A 806 11.15 -6.86 43.36
CA LEU A 806 10.17 -6.91 44.45
C LEU A 806 8.98 -7.83 44.13
N VAL A 807 8.54 -7.83 42.87
CA VAL A 807 7.45 -8.70 42.38
C VAL A 807 7.88 -10.16 42.36
N GLU A 808 9.08 -10.47 41.87
CA GLU A 808 9.59 -11.85 41.79
C GLU A 808 9.87 -12.45 43.17
N LYS A 809 10.36 -11.63 44.11
CA LYS A 809 10.51 -12.02 45.52
C LYS A 809 9.16 -12.34 46.15
N ALA A 810 8.13 -11.53 45.90
CA ALA A 810 6.78 -11.78 46.39
C ALA A 810 6.17 -13.06 45.78
N LYS A 811 6.35 -13.28 44.47
CA LYS A 811 5.92 -14.52 43.80
C LYS A 811 6.59 -15.75 44.39
N SER A 812 7.91 -15.70 44.57
CA SER A 812 8.70 -16.80 45.14
C SER A 812 8.28 -17.11 46.58
N ALA A 813 8.00 -16.08 47.39
CA ALA A 813 7.54 -16.25 48.77
C ALA A 813 6.17 -16.94 48.86
N LEU A 814 5.28 -16.72 47.89
CA LEU A 814 3.93 -17.31 47.83
C LEU A 814 3.83 -18.56 46.94
N GLY A 815 4.91 -18.94 46.25
CA GLY A 815 4.92 -20.09 45.34
C GLY A 815 4.04 -19.93 44.11
N VAL A 816 3.71 -18.69 43.71
CA VAL A 816 2.87 -18.40 42.53
C VAL A 816 3.71 -18.16 41.28
N LYS A 817 3.15 -18.48 40.10
CA LYS A 817 3.87 -18.37 38.83
C LYS A 817 3.65 -17.05 38.12
N LEU A 818 2.44 -16.50 38.15
CA LEU A 818 2.09 -15.27 37.46
C LEU A 818 1.92 -14.12 38.45
N LYS A 819 2.19 -12.89 38.00
CA LYS A 819 1.96 -11.67 38.78
C LYS A 819 0.48 -11.48 39.14
N THR A 820 -0.42 -11.90 38.24
CA THR A 820 -1.88 -11.84 38.42
C THR A 820 -2.38 -12.77 39.53
N ASP A 821 -1.57 -13.73 39.97
CA ASP A 821 -1.92 -14.65 41.06
C ASP A 821 -1.60 -14.05 42.44
N LEU A 822 -0.92 -12.89 42.50
CA LEU A 822 -0.62 -12.20 43.75
C LEU A 822 -1.88 -11.52 44.30
N PRO A 823 -2.19 -11.67 45.60
CA PRO A 823 -3.28 -10.91 46.24
C PRO A 823 -3.03 -9.40 46.25
N GLY A 824 -4.10 -8.60 46.20
CA GLY A 824 -4.01 -7.13 46.28
C GLY A 824 -3.29 -6.61 47.52
N SER A 825 -3.47 -7.25 48.67
CA SER A 825 -2.75 -6.92 49.92
C SER A 825 -1.23 -7.09 49.81
N VAL A 826 -0.77 -8.04 48.99
CA VAL A 826 0.67 -8.26 48.73
C VAL A 826 1.20 -7.20 47.78
N MET A 827 0.41 -6.81 46.77
CA MET A 827 0.74 -5.70 45.88
C MET A 827 0.89 -4.38 46.66
N ARG A 828 0.04 -4.14 47.67
CA ARG A 828 0.20 -3.02 48.61
C ARG A 828 1.55 -3.06 49.34
N GLY A 829 1.95 -4.24 49.82
CA GLY A 829 3.27 -4.43 50.45
C GLY A 829 4.44 -4.09 49.52
N ILE A 830 4.31 -4.39 48.22
CA ILE A 830 5.31 -4.02 47.20
C ILE A 830 5.42 -2.50 47.07
N VAL A 831 4.30 -1.78 47.04
CA VAL A 831 4.29 -0.30 46.99
C VAL A 831 5.03 0.30 48.17
N GLU A 832 4.77 -0.18 49.38
CA GLU A 832 5.44 0.30 50.59
C GLU A 832 6.95 0.00 50.57
N ALA A 833 7.35 -1.17 50.06
CA ALA A 833 8.75 -1.50 49.85
C ALA A 833 9.42 -0.58 48.80
N SER A 834 8.72 -0.25 47.71
CA SER A 834 9.21 0.70 46.71
C SER A 834 9.42 2.10 47.29
N LYS A 835 8.48 2.61 48.10
CA LYS A 835 8.64 3.89 48.80
C LYS A 835 9.84 3.86 49.75
N ALA A 836 9.98 2.80 50.55
CA ALA A 836 11.10 2.63 51.46
C ALA A 836 12.45 2.67 50.71
N ALA A 837 12.56 1.98 49.57
CA ALA A 837 13.76 2.02 48.73
C ALA A 837 14.09 3.43 48.22
N ILE A 838 13.09 4.20 47.78
CA ILE A 838 13.27 5.61 47.36
C ILE A 838 13.75 6.48 48.53
N HIS A 839 13.22 6.26 49.74
CA HIS A 839 13.64 6.97 50.95
C HIS A 839 15.09 6.66 51.31
N GLU A 840 15.50 5.39 51.27
CA GLU A 840 16.88 4.96 51.55
C GLU A 840 17.89 5.55 50.57
N LEU A 841 17.48 5.80 49.31
CA LEU A 841 18.29 6.48 48.30
C LEU A 841 18.34 8.02 48.46
N GLY A 842 17.68 8.58 49.47
CA GLY A 842 17.75 10.02 49.78
C GLY A 842 16.70 10.89 49.08
N PHE A 843 15.71 10.29 48.41
CA PHE A 843 14.67 11.02 47.67
C PHE A 843 13.32 11.11 48.42
N GLY A 844 13.27 10.70 49.69
CA GLY A 844 12.03 10.64 50.47
C GLY A 844 11.29 11.97 50.60
N THR A 845 11.99 13.10 50.80
CA THR A 845 11.35 14.42 50.92
C THR A 845 10.71 14.85 49.61
N GLN A 846 11.37 14.56 48.48
CA GLN A 846 10.89 14.84 47.14
C GLN A 846 9.68 13.95 46.81
N LEU A 847 9.73 12.67 47.19
CA LEU A 847 8.62 11.74 47.04
C LEU A 847 7.38 12.23 47.79
N GLU A 848 7.50 12.56 49.08
CA GLU A 848 6.41 13.12 49.89
C GLU A 848 5.81 14.38 49.25
N ARG A 849 6.65 15.29 48.75
CA ARG A 849 6.18 16.51 48.09
C ARG A 849 5.38 16.21 46.81
N VAL A 850 5.87 15.28 46.00
CA VAL A 850 5.23 14.84 44.75
C VAL A 850 3.90 14.16 45.06
N LEU A 851 3.85 13.27 46.06
CA LEU A 851 2.61 12.58 46.46
C LEU A 851 1.55 13.51 47.06
N ASN A 852 1.94 14.66 47.63
CA ASN A 852 1.03 15.65 48.19
C ASN A 852 0.61 16.76 47.20
N ASP A 853 1.30 16.91 46.07
CA ASP A 853 1.03 17.94 45.05
C ASP A 853 0.96 17.33 43.65
N PRO A 854 -0.25 16.87 43.22
CA PRO A 854 -0.48 16.31 41.89
C PRO A 854 0.00 17.21 40.74
N LEU A 855 -0.20 18.54 40.85
CA LEU A 855 0.22 19.47 39.80
C LEU A 855 1.73 19.52 39.65
N LEU A 856 2.46 19.49 40.78
CA LEU A 856 3.91 19.35 40.75
C LEU A 856 4.32 18.05 40.03
N GLN A 857 3.61 16.93 40.24
CA GLN A 857 3.88 15.67 39.53
C GLN A 857 3.78 15.84 38.01
N LEU A 858 2.75 16.54 37.52
CA LEU A 858 2.55 16.76 36.09
C LEU A 858 3.65 17.67 35.50
N ILE A 859 3.98 18.76 36.20
CA ILE A 859 5.00 19.71 35.76
C ILE A 859 6.38 19.04 35.66
N THR A 860 6.77 18.27 36.68
CA THR A 860 8.03 17.53 36.69
C THR A 860 8.05 16.43 35.63
N ALA A 861 6.94 15.73 35.43
CA ALA A 861 6.81 14.73 34.37
C ALA A 861 7.04 15.33 32.97
N VAL A 862 6.38 16.45 32.66
CA VAL A 862 6.56 17.13 31.35
C VAL A 862 8.00 17.59 31.16
N ARG A 863 8.64 18.13 32.21
CA ARG A 863 10.06 18.52 32.16
C ARG A 863 10.99 17.32 31.94
N ALA A 864 10.77 16.22 32.66
CA ALA A 864 11.56 15.01 32.52
C ALA A 864 11.44 14.40 31.12
N VAL A 865 10.27 14.47 30.48
CA VAL A 865 10.13 14.05 29.08
C VAL A 865 10.94 14.94 28.14
N HIS A 866 10.88 16.27 28.28
CA HIS A 866 11.73 17.17 27.48
C HIS A 866 13.23 16.88 27.69
N ASP A 867 13.65 16.68 28.94
CA ASP A 867 15.04 16.43 29.30
C ASP A 867 15.54 15.06 28.78
N SER A 868 14.63 14.08 28.65
CA SER A 868 14.95 12.75 28.11
C SER A 868 15.51 12.76 26.68
N TRP A 869 15.26 13.82 25.90
CA TRP A 869 15.90 14.01 24.58
C TRP A 869 17.43 14.07 24.67
N ASN A 870 17.95 14.64 25.75
CA ASN A 870 19.38 14.81 25.98
C ASN A 870 19.98 13.73 26.89
N ALA A 871 19.19 12.72 27.27
CA ALA A 871 19.70 11.56 28.00
C ALA A 871 20.78 10.84 27.18
N GLU A 872 21.75 10.22 27.87
CA GLU A 872 22.89 9.53 27.24
C GLU A 872 22.44 8.49 26.21
N ARG A 873 21.48 7.63 26.57
CA ARG A 873 20.90 6.63 25.65
C ARG A 873 20.32 7.25 24.37
N ALA A 874 19.62 8.37 24.49
CA ALA A 874 18.96 9.04 23.37
C ALA A 874 19.98 9.72 22.44
N ARG A 875 21.03 10.33 23.00
CA ARG A 875 22.15 10.89 22.23
C ARG A 875 22.88 9.80 21.46
N ARG A 876 23.26 8.72 22.13
CA ARG A 876 23.95 7.59 21.49
C ARG A 876 23.12 6.95 20.39
N TYR A 877 21.80 6.80 20.59
CA TYR A 877 20.90 6.33 19.54
C TYR A 877 20.92 7.24 18.31
N ARG A 878 20.84 8.56 18.50
CA ARG A 878 20.90 9.53 17.39
C ARG A 878 22.25 9.52 16.68
N GLU A 879 23.34 9.36 17.41
CA GLU A 879 24.68 9.23 16.83
C GLU A 879 24.78 8.00 15.92
N ILE A 880 24.28 6.84 16.39
CA ILE A 880 24.25 5.58 15.63
C ILE A 880 23.35 5.70 14.39
N LYS A 881 22.18 6.31 14.53
CA LYS A 881 21.20 6.49 13.44
C LYS A 881 21.42 7.77 12.63
N HIS A 882 22.51 8.50 12.87
CA HIS A 882 22.88 9.76 12.20
C HIS A 882 21.79 10.84 12.20
N MET A 883 20.94 10.88 13.24
CA MET A 883 19.80 11.80 13.35
C MET A 883 20.22 13.18 13.87
N SER A 884 19.55 14.24 13.42
CA SER A 884 19.77 15.60 13.91
C SER A 884 19.39 15.80 15.38
N ASP A 885 20.26 16.47 16.15
CA ASP A 885 19.97 16.88 17.53
C ASP A 885 18.89 17.96 17.64
N SER A 886 18.60 18.67 16.54
CA SER A 886 17.71 19.83 16.54
C SER A 886 16.21 19.48 16.59
N TRP A 887 15.82 18.22 16.39
CA TRP A 887 14.41 17.82 16.34
C TRP A 887 13.66 17.96 17.66
N HIS A 888 14.31 17.58 18.77
CA HIS A 888 13.73 17.59 20.12
C HIS A 888 12.44 16.73 20.19
N THR A 889 11.69 16.83 21.29
CA THR A 889 10.54 15.96 21.57
C THR A 889 9.32 16.76 21.98
N ALA A 890 8.14 16.37 21.46
CA ALA A 890 6.86 16.82 21.99
C ALA A 890 6.48 16.02 23.24
N VAL A 891 5.53 16.53 24.04
CA VAL A 891 4.99 15.82 25.20
C VAL A 891 3.50 15.60 25.02
N ILE A 892 3.07 14.36 25.15
CA ILE A 892 1.67 13.97 25.08
C ILE A 892 1.19 13.72 26.51
N VAL A 893 0.14 14.43 26.93
CA VAL A 893 -0.54 14.24 28.22
C VAL A 893 -1.92 13.67 27.94
N GLN A 894 -2.09 12.38 28.20
CA GLN A 894 -3.26 11.59 27.78
C GLN A 894 -3.94 10.92 28.98
N GLN A 895 -5.27 10.85 28.99
CA GLN A 895 -6.04 10.06 29.96
C GLN A 895 -5.60 8.59 29.90
N MET A 896 -5.39 7.96 31.06
CA MET A 896 -5.02 6.54 31.14
C MET A 896 -6.14 5.65 30.57
N ALA A 897 -5.75 4.65 29.78
CA ALA A 897 -6.56 3.45 29.52
C ALA A 897 -5.98 2.28 30.30
N CYS A 898 -6.80 1.59 31.09
CA CYS A 898 -6.33 0.59 32.05
C CYS A 898 -6.66 -0.85 31.62
N GLY A 899 -5.77 -1.47 30.83
CA GLY A 899 -5.87 -2.88 30.46
C GLY A 899 -5.59 -3.86 31.62
N ASN A 900 -5.04 -3.36 32.74
CA ASN A 900 -4.67 -4.11 33.92
C ASN A 900 -5.78 -4.21 34.98
N ARG A 901 -7.01 -3.82 34.64
CA ARG A 901 -8.17 -4.11 35.50
C ARG A 901 -8.39 -5.62 35.59
N SER A 902 -8.84 -6.09 36.75
CA SER A 902 -9.10 -7.50 36.99
C SER A 902 -10.25 -8.00 36.10
N ASN A 903 -10.01 -9.09 35.36
CA ASN A 903 -11.04 -9.79 34.60
C ASN A 903 -11.80 -10.75 35.55
N LEU A 904 -13.10 -10.51 35.77
CA LEU A 904 -13.92 -11.28 36.74
C LEU A 904 -14.36 -12.66 36.23
N GLN A 905 -14.32 -12.89 34.91
CA GLN A 905 -14.74 -14.14 34.28
C GLN A 905 -13.52 -14.91 33.76
N GLU A 906 -13.61 -16.24 33.79
CA GLU A 906 -12.60 -17.12 33.20
C GLU A 906 -12.59 -16.95 31.67
N LEU A 907 -11.40 -16.73 31.09
CA LEU A 907 -11.21 -16.49 29.65
C LEU A 907 -11.61 -17.73 28.85
N LYS A 908 -12.66 -17.62 28.02
CA LYS A 908 -13.20 -18.72 27.20
C LYS A 908 -13.63 -18.21 25.81
N PRO A 909 -13.63 -19.07 24.77
CA PRO A 909 -14.14 -18.70 23.45
C PRO A 909 -15.58 -18.17 23.51
N GLY A 910 -15.83 -17.01 22.91
CA GLY A 910 -17.14 -16.35 22.93
C GLY A 910 -17.50 -15.70 24.28
N MET A 911 -16.50 -15.24 25.04
CA MET A 911 -16.71 -14.51 26.30
C MET A 911 -17.43 -13.17 26.10
N ASP A 912 -17.97 -12.61 27.19
CA ASP A 912 -18.59 -11.28 27.16
C ASP A 912 -17.52 -10.20 26.95
N GLU A 913 -17.44 -9.70 25.72
CA GLU A 913 -16.49 -8.68 25.31
C GLU A 913 -16.65 -7.35 26.08
N MET A 914 -17.80 -7.11 26.70
CA MET A 914 -18.07 -5.88 27.47
C MET A 914 -17.39 -5.87 28.85
N GLY A 915 -16.91 -7.02 29.33
CA GLY A 915 -16.20 -7.14 30.61
C GLY A 915 -14.68 -7.23 30.50
N ILE A 916 -14.14 -7.28 29.27
CA ILE A 916 -12.73 -7.60 29.03
C ILE A 916 -11.83 -6.41 29.33
N SER A 917 -10.72 -6.68 30.03
CA SER A 917 -9.59 -5.78 30.12
C SER A 917 -8.31 -6.45 29.61
N LEU A 918 -7.72 -5.87 28.58
CA LEU A 918 -6.48 -6.35 27.97
C LEU A 918 -5.72 -5.19 27.32
N THR A 919 -4.47 -5.46 27.00
CA THR A 919 -3.65 -4.60 26.13
C THR A 919 -3.09 -5.44 25.00
N GLY A 920 -2.81 -4.82 23.86
CA GLY A 920 -2.27 -5.52 22.70
C GLY A 920 -1.43 -4.64 21.80
N VAL A 921 -0.51 -5.28 21.09
CA VAL A 921 0.34 -4.66 20.08
C VAL A 921 0.23 -5.48 18.79
N ILE A 922 -0.18 -4.82 17.72
CA ILE A 922 -0.16 -5.36 16.36
C ILE A 922 1.01 -4.69 15.65
N PRO A 923 2.21 -5.30 15.56
CA PRO A 923 3.39 -4.69 14.95
C PRO A 923 3.23 -4.55 13.43
N ASN A 924 2.64 -5.55 12.77
CA ASN A 924 2.38 -5.52 11.34
C ASN A 924 1.23 -6.48 10.95
N THR A 925 1.00 -6.58 9.65
CA THR A 925 0.11 -7.54 9.02
C THR A 925 0.87 -8.35 7.97
N ARG A 926 0.48 -9.61 7.81
CA ARG A 926 1.05 -10.50 6.79
C ARG A 926 0.04 -10.77 5.69
N MET A 927 0.51 -10.82 4.44
CA MET A 927 -0.31 -11.24 3.30
C MET A 927 -0.48 -12.77 3.26
N THR A 928 -1.72 -13.25 3.12
CA THR A 928 -2.06 -14.65 2.88
C THR A 928 -1.92 -15.01 1.41
N THR A 929 -1.88 -16.32 1.10
CA THR A 929 -1.84 -16.86 -0.28
C THR A 929 -2.97 -16.39 -1.19
N SER A 930 -4.09 -15.94 -0.61
CA SER A 930 -5.24 -15.36 -1.29
C SER A 930 -5.16 -13.84 -1.50
N GLY A 931 -4.08 -13.20 -1.06
CA GLY A 931 -3.86 -11.76 -1.18
C GLY A 931 -4.62 -10.92 -0.13
N PHE A 932 -5.03 -11.52 1.00
CA PHE A 932 -5.65 -10.79 2.11
C PHE A 932 -4.70 -10.68 3.28
N ARG A 933 -4.84 -9.63 4.10
CA ARG A 933 -3.95 -9.41 5.24
C ARG A 933 -4.54 -10.02 6.51
N VAL A 934 -3.67 -10.61 7.33
CA VAL A 934 -3.96 -11.08 8.69
C VAL A 934 -3.04 -10.39 9.68
N PHE A 935 -3.50 -10.23 10.92
CA PHE A 935 -2.67 -9.64 11.97
C PHE A 935 -1.53 -10.56 12.38
N THR A 936 -0.43 -9.93 12.81
CA THR A 936 0.60 -10.51 13.67
C THR A 936 0.62 -9.73 14.97
N GLY A 937 1.25 -10.27 16.02
CA GLY A 937 1.41 -9.59 17.31
C GLY A 937 0.79 -10.31 18.48
N ASP A 938 0.84 -9.63 19.61
CA ASP A 938 0.62 -10.20 20.93
C ASP A 938 -0.45 -9.40 21.70
N VAL A 939 -1.29 -10.11 22.45
CA VAL A 939 -2.22 -9.54 23.43
C VAL A 939 -1.95 -10.12 24.81
N LYS A 940 -2.33 -9.35 25.84
CA LYS A 940 -2.19 -9.74 27.23
C LYS A 940 -3.37 -9.23 28.07
N PHE A 941 -4.06 -10.16 28.71
CA PHE A 941 -5.17 -9.87 29.61
C PHE A 941 -4.67 -9.38 30.97
N SER A 942 -5.45 -8.50 31.62
CA SER A 942 -5.14 -7.94 32.94
C SER A 942 -3.71 -7.35 33.01
N ALA A 943 -3.28 -6.65 31.96
CA ALA A 943 -1.93 -6.11 31.83
C ALA A 943 -1.90 -4.65 31.38
N CYS A 944 -0.81 -3.95 31.72
CA CYS A 944 -0.54 -2.59 31.24
C CYS A 944 0.36 -2.66 30.01
N GLY A 945 0.36 -1.62 29.16
CA GLY A 945 1.18 -1.56 27.94
C GLY A 945 2.66 -1.89 28.17
N ASP A 946 3.23 -1.40 29.28
CA ASP A 946 4.64 -1.65 29.64
C ASP A 946 4.93 -3.14 29.90
N ASP A 947 3.93 -3.97 30.24
CA ASP A 947 4.11 -5.43 30.39
C ASP A 947 4.29 -6.14 29.03
N LEU A 948 3.86 -5.54 27.92
CA LEU A 948 4.06 -6.05 26.56
C LEU A 948 5.40 -5.58 25.98
N VAL A 949 5.71 -4.30 26.16
CA VAL A 949 6.83 -3.68 25.44
C VAL A 949 8.14 -3.74 26.24
N GLY A 950 8.07 -3.80 27.58
CA GLY A 950 9.22 -3.73 28.47
C GLY A 950 10.04 -5.02 28.62
N GLY A 951 9.64 -6.15 28.02
CA GLY A 951 10.44 -7.39 28.00
C GLY A 951 10.58 -8.15 29.32
N LEU A 952 10.13 -7.56 30.44
CA LEU A 952 10.30 -8.07 31.81
C LEU A 952 9.53 -9.37 32.13
N THR A 953 8.54 -9.75 31.33
CA THR A 953 7.68 -10.92 31.61
C THR A 953 8.00 -12.13 30.72
N ALA A 954 7.84 -13.33 31.27
CA ALA A 954 8.06 -14.58 30.54
C ALA A 954 7.17 -14.70 29.29
N ALA A 955 7.75 -15.22 28.21
CA ALA A 955 7.11 -15.37 26.90
C ALA A 955 5.78 -16.15 26.94
N GLN A 956 5.63 -17.10 27.87
CA GLN A 956 4.41 -17.91 28.05
C GLN A 956 3.17 -17.11 28.50
N SER A 957 3.32 -15.82 28.83
CA SER A 957 2.21 -14.96 29.27
C SER A 957 1.55 -14.14 28.16
N PHE A 958 2.01 -14.28 26.91
CA PHE A 958 1.45 -13.61 25.74
C PHE A 958 0.53 -14.55 24.96
N GLU A 959 -0.55 -14.01 24.41
CA GLU A 959 -1.42 -14.71 23.48
C GLU A 959 -1.33 -14.10 22.08
N PRO A 960 -1.28 -14.90 21.01
CA PRO A 960 -1.26 -14.37 19.65
C PRO A 960 -2.55 -13.60 19.34
N VAL A 961 -2.44 -12.44 18.70
CA VAL A 961 -3.60 -11.61 18.34
C VAL A 961 -4.61 -12.33 17.43
N GLN A 962 -4.18 -13.39 16.72
CA GLN A 962 -5.05 -14.21 15.88
C GLN A 962 -6.07 -15.01 16.69
N GLU A 963 -5.78 -15.32 17.96
CA GLU A 963 -6.70 -16.01 18.87
C GLU A 963 -7.91 -15.14 19.24
N LEU A 964 -7.81 -13.81 19.09
CA LEU A 964 -8.95 -12.90 19.28
C LEU A 964 -10.15 -13.27 18.39
N ARG A 965 -9.93 -13.90 17.24
CA ARG A 965 -11.02 -14.35 16.38
C ARG A 965 -11.92 -15.38 17.06
N ALA A 966 -11.35 -16.25 17.90
CA ALA A 966 -12.08 -17.25 18.66
C ALA A 966 -12.58 -16.69 20.00
N GLN A 967 -11.79 -15.82 20.64
CA GLN A 967 -12.07 -15.31 21.99
C GLN A 967 -13.01 -14.10 22.00
N ALA A 968 -12.72 -13.08 21.18
CA ALA A 968 -13.41 -11.78 21.11
C ALA A 968 -13.60 -11.33 19.64
N PRO A 969 -14.50 -12.00 18.88
CA PRO A 969 -14.66 -11.77 17.44
C PRO A 969 -15.12 -10.35 17.07
N MET A 970 -15.88 -9.65 17.92
CA MET A 970 -16.28 -8.27 17.62
C MET A 970 -15.12 -7.30 17.77
N LEU A 971 -14.26 -7.49 18.77
CA LEU A 971 -13.00 -6.77 18.95
C LEU A 971 -12.08 -6.96 17.73
N GLU A 972 -11.86 -8.20 17.30
CA GLU A 972 -11.06 -8.51 16.10
C GLU A 972 -11.60 -7.78 14.86
N ARG A 973 -12.93 -7.80 14.66
CA ARG A 973 -13.57 -7.11 13.54
C ARG A 973 -13.39 -5.59 13.61
N LYS A 974 -13.47 -5.00 14.81
CA LYS A 974 -13.22 -3.56 15.03
C LYS A 974 -11.75 -3.21 14.73
N LEU A 975 -10.80 -4.02 15.21
CA LEU A 975 -9.37 -3.84 14.94
C LEU A 975 -9.06 -3.95 13.44
N ASN A 976 -9.63 -4.93 12.73
CA ASN A 976 -9.51 -5.06 11.27
C ASN A 976 -10.00 -3.81 10.53
N HIS A 977 -11.14 -3.27 10.94
CA HIS A 977 -11.67 -2.04 10.37
C HIS A 977 -10.74 -0.84 10.61
N ILE A 978 -10.26 -0.68 11.86
CA ILE A 978 -9.33 0.39 12.27
C ILE A 978 -8.02 0.30 11.50
N SER A 979 -7.37 -0.88 11.49
CA SER A 979 -6.12 -1.12 10.75
C SER A 979 -6.27 -0.81 9.26
N SER A 980 -7.37 -1.22 8.63
CA SER A 980 -7.61 -0.90 7.22
C SER A 980 -7.85 0.59 6.96
N ARG A 981 -8.32 1.38 7.95
CA ARG A 981 -8.44 2.84 7.82
C ARG A 981 -7.08 3.51 7.98
N LEU A 982 -6.35 3.17 9.05
CA LEU A 982 -5.01 3.70 9.31
C LEU A 982 -4.04 3.43 8.15
N ARG A 983 -3.93 2.17 7.70
CA ARG A 983 -3.05 1.80 6.57
C ARG A 983 -3.33 2.57 5.28
N ARG A 984 -4.61 2.83 4.99
CA ARG A 984 -4.99 3.59 3.79
C ARG A 984 -4.66 5.07 3.91
N TYR A 985 -4.78 5.63 5.11
CA TYR A 985 -4.52 7.03 5.37
C TYR A 985 -3.02 7.32 5.51
N LEU A 986 -2.30 6.53 6.29
CA LEU A 986 -0.86 6.70 6.52
C LEU A 986 -0.02 6.31 5.32
N GLY A 987 -0.48 5.36 4.49
CA GLY A 987 0.23 4.94 3.28
C GLY A 987 1.09 3.69 3.45
N SER A 988 1.30 3.24 4.69
CA SER A 988 2.14 2.11 5.06
C SER A 988 1.35 1.12 5.93
N ASP A 989 1.87 -0.09 6.12
CA ASP A 989 1.35 -0.94 7.18
C ASP A 989 1.71 -0.34 8.54
N THR A 990 0.81 -0.48 9.50
CA THR A 990 0.87 0.33 10.72
C THR A 990 0.99 -0.56 11.93
N GLU A 991 1.94 -0.24 12.79
CA GLU A 991 1.93 -0.73 14.16
C GLU A 991 0.80 -0.04 14.92
N ILE A 992 0.05 -0.84 15.69
CA ILE A 992 -1.09 -0.38 16.48
C ILE A 992 -0.90 -0.86 17.92
N GLU A 993 -0.79 0.07 18.86
CA GLU A 993 -0.90 -0.22 20.28
C GLU A 993 -2.33 0.11 20.75
N PHE A 994 -2.98 -0.85 21.38
CA PHE A 994 -4.35 -0.69 21.84
C PHE A 994 -4.55 -1.24 23.25
N THR A 995 -5.55 -0.69 23.92
CA THR A 995 -5.99 -1.15 25.23
C THR A 995 -7.50 -1.28 25.21
N VAL A 996 -8.00 -2.35 25.81
CA VAL A 996 -9.41 -2.52 26.11
C VAL A 996 -9.55 -2.42 27.62
N GLU A 997 -10.37 -1.49 28.08
CA GLU A 997 -10.70 -1.33 29.50
C GLU A 997 -12.19 -1.60 29.67
N ARG A 998 -12.53 -2.75 30.26
CA ARG A 998 -13.92 -3.21 30.45
C ARG A 998 -14.76 -3.04 29.17
N GLY A 999 -14.26 -3.63 28.08
CA GLY A 999 -14.89 -3.59 26.76
C GLY A 999 -14.73 -2.29 25.96
N VAL A 1000 -14.20 -1.22 26.56
CA VAL A 1000 -13.92 0.04 25.86
C VAL A 1000 -12.56 -0.03 25.18
N LEU A 1001 -12.57 -0.15 23.85
CA LEU A 1001 -11.36 -0.14 23.03
C LEU A 1001 -10.83 1.29 22.86
N SER A 1002 -9.54 1.49 23.10
CA SER A 1002 -8.80 2.71 22.80
C SER A 1002 -7.52 2.37 22.04
N ILE A 1003 -7.31 3.03 20.90
CA ILE A 1003 -6.03 3.03 20.19
C ILE A 1003 -5.14 4.11 20.80
N LEU A 1004 -4.01 3.71 21.37
CA LEU A 1004 -3.13 4.59 22.13
C LEU A 1004 -1.93 5.09 21.33
N GLN A 1005 -1.57 4.37 20.26
CA GLN A 1005 -0.48 4.76 19.38
C GLN A 1005 -0.67 4.12 18.00
N THR A 1006 -0.24 4.85 16.98
CA THR A 1006 0.01 4.28 15.66
C THR A 1006 1.30 4.85 15.09
N ARG A 1007 2.04 4.01 14.35
CA ARG A 1007 3.21 4.42 13.57
C ARG A 1007 3.41 3.46 12.40
N SER A 1008 4.20 3.85 11.41
CA SER A 1008 4.73 2.92 10.42
C SER A 1008 5.30 1.66 11.08
N ALA A 1009 4.86 0.49 10.62
CA ALA A 1009 5.44 -0.78 11.02
C ALA A 1009 6.92 -0.84 10.60
N GLN A 1010 7.80 -1.20 11.54
CA GLN A 1010 9.16 -1.61 11.22
C GLN A 1010 9.07 -3.01 10.60
N MET A 1011 9.66 -3.20 9.43
CA MET A 1011 9.62 -4.45 8.68
C MET A 1011 11.06 -4.90 8.42
N GLU A 1012 11.31 -6.19 8.54
CA GLU A 1012 12.58 -6.78 8.09
C GLU A 1012 12.70 -6.57 6.57
N HIS A 1013 13.83 -6.04 6.10
CA HIS A 1013 14.12 -6.03 4.68
C HIS A 1013 14.20 -7.48 4.18
N HIS A 1014 13.69 -7.75 2.97
CA HIS A 1014 13.66 -9.08 2.35
C HIS A 1014 15.07 -9.57 1.99
N PHE A 1015 15.94 -9.80 2.97
CA PHE A 1015 17.11 -10.63 2.79
C PHE A 1015 16.61 -12.07 2.67
N ILE A 1016 17.06 -12.80 1.64
CA ILE A 1016 16.79 -14.24 1.57
C ILE A 1016 17.52 -14.86 2.77
N PRO A 1017 16.80 -15.39 3.77
CA PRO A 1017 17.41 -15.87 4.99
C PRO A 1017 18.30 -17.07 4.64
N ARG A 1018 19.56 -17.02 5.07
CA ARG A 1018 20.42 -18.20 5.05
C ARG A 1018 19.80 -19.26 5.96
N THR A 1019 20.03 -20.53 5.66
CA THR A 1019 19.60 -21.63 6.54
C THR A 1019 20.76 -22.61 6.77
N PHE A 1020 20.69 -23.37 7.86
CA PHE A 1020 21.73 -24.33 8.22
C PHE A 1020 21.61 -25.61 7.38
N ARG A 1021 22.76 -26.20 7.01
CA ARG A 1021 22.84 -27.52 6.39
C ARG A 1021 22.79 -28.58 7.48
N ASN A 1022 21.71 -29.37 7.52
CA ASN A 1022 21.55 -30.50 8.45
C ASN A 1022 21.91 -30.14 9.92
N PRO A 1023 21.26 -29.14 10.53
CA PRO A 1023 21.68 -28.57 11.81
C PRO A 1023 21.62 -29.54 13.02
N GLY A 1024 20.96 -30.68 12.86
CA GLY A 1024 20.70 -31.60 13.97
C GLY A 1024 19.60 -31.08 14.90
N LYS A 1025 19.61 -31.53 16.16
CA LYS A 1025 18.62 -31.12 17.17
C LYS A 1025 19.08 -29.82 17.84
N ALA A 1026 18.20 -28.83 17.93
CA ALA A 1026 18.48 -27.57 18.61
C ALA A 1026 18.82 -27.78 20.11
N SER A 1027 19.79 -27.01 20.59
CA SER A 1027 20.20 -26.96 22.00
C SER A 1027 19.22 -26.16 22.86
N GLY A 1028 18.49 -25.21 22.25
CA GLY A 1028 17.40 -24.45 22.86
C GLY A 1028 16.52 -23.80 21.80
N GLN A 1029 15.37 -23.26 22.20
CA GLN A 1029 14.45 -22.61 21.28
C GLN A 1029 13.80 -21.38 21.93
N GLY A 1030 13.72 -20.30 21.18
CA GLY A 1030 13.01 -19.08 21.56
C GLY A 1030 12.07 -18.62 20.45
N ILE A 1031 11.73 -17.33 20.50
CA ILE A 1031 10.97 -16.62 19.49
C ILE A 1031 11.96 -16.04 18.48
N GLY A 1032 11.84 -16.46 17.21
CA GLY A 1032 12.55 -15.84 16.11
C GLY A 1032 12.05 -14.41 15.87
N ILE A 1033 12.94 -13.43 15.96
CA ILE A 1033 12.60 -12.02 15.74
C ILE A 1033 12.95 -11.59 14.32
N SER A 1034 14.19 -11.79 13.89
CA SER A 1034 14.69 -11.32 12.59
C SER A 1034 15.88 -12.16 12.17
N GLY A 1035 16.09 -12.34 10.86
CA GLY A 1035 17.29 -12.95 10.27
C GLY A 1035 17.21 -14.47 10.05
N GLY A 1036 18.18 -15.00 9.29
CA GLY A 1036 18.33 -16.43 9.03
C GLY A 1036 19.31 -17.10 9.98
N ALA A 1037 19.95 -18.17 9.49
CA ALA A 1037 21.10 -18.81 10.09
C ALA A 1037 22.26 -17.82 10.28
N PHE A 1038 22.72 -17.69 11.52
CA PHE A 1038 23.81 -16.80 11.93
C PHE A 1038 24.72 -17.50 12.93
N ARG A 1039 26.04 -17.48 12.67
CA ARG A 1039 27.08 -18.07 13.53
C ARG A 1039 27.81 -16.94 14.24
N GLY A 1040 27.57 -16.74 15.52
CA GLY A 1040 28.06 -15.57 16.22
C GLY A 1040 29.07 -15.90 17.31
N VAL A 1041 30.05 -15.01 17.47
CA VAL A 1041 30.97 -15.02 18.62
C VAL A 1041 30.33 -14.27 19.78
N VAL A 1042 30.27 -14.94 20.93
CA VAL A 1042 29.51 -14.48 22.09
C VAL A 1042 30.19 -13.29 22.78
N ALA A 1043 29.39 -12.26 23.06
CA ALA A 1043 29.68 -11.13 23.93
C ALA A 1043 28.55 -10.94 24.96
N PHE A 1044 28.86 -10.44 26.16
CA PHE A 1044 27.86 -10.15 27.20
C PHE A 1044 27.67 -8.66 27.49
N ASN A 1045 28.63 -7.83 27.08
CA ASN A 1045 28.66 -6.40 27.40
C ASN A 1045 29.48 -5.63 26.35
N GLU A 1046 29.57 -4.30 26.50
CA GLU A 1046 30.28 -3.44 25.55
C GLU A 1046 31.79 -3.68 25.51
N ASP A 1047 32.43 -3.98 26.64
CA ASP A 1047 33.87 -4.27 26.71
C ASP A 1047 34.22 -5.53 25.93
N ASP A 1048 33.40 -6.58 26.04
CA ASP A 1048 33.51 -7.82 25.27
C ASP A 1048 33.42 -7.53 23.76
N VAL A 1049 32.46 -6.70 23.33
CA VAL A 1049 32.29 -6.31 21.92
C VAL A 1049 33.54 -5.60 21.40
N MET A 1050 34.07 -4.64 22.15
CA MET A 1050 35.29 -3.92 21.77
C MET A 1050 36.50 -4.85 21.71
N GLN A 1051 36.64 -5.75 22.69
CA GLN A 1051 37.72 -6.74 22.70
C GLN A 1051 37.67 -7.65 21.47
N LEU A 1052 36.50 -8.21 21.15
CA LEU A 1052 36.33 -9.16 20.05
C LEU A 1052 36.57 -8.53 18.67
N ARG A 1053 36.17 -7.25 18.50
CA ARG A 1053 36.50 -6.46 17.32
C ARG A 1053 38.00 -6.27 17.15
N ASN A 1054 38.69 -5.90 18.23
CA ASN A 1054 40.14 -5.67 18.20
C ASN A 1054 40.96 -6.94 17.93
N THR A 1055 40.46 -8.11 18.36
CA THR A 1055 41.13 -9.40 18.13
C THR A 1055 40.77 -10.06 16.80
N ALA A 1056 39.99 -9.39 15.92
CA ALA A 1056 39.47 -9.95 14.67
C ALA A 1056 38.73 -11.31 14.87
N ALA A 1057 38.17 -11.55 16.05
CA ALA A 1057 37.53 -12.83 16.38
C ALA A 1057 36.26 -13.07 15.55
N ALA A 1058 35.66 -11.98 15.07
CA ALA A 1058 34.51 -11.94 14.17
C ALA A 1058 34.88 -12.15 12.69
N GLU A 1059 36.18 -12.14 12.33
CA GLU A 1059 36.66 -12.35 10.94
C GLU A 1059 37.00 -13.83 10.65
N ARG A 1060 36.74 -14.73 11.61
CA ARG A 1060 36.99 -16.16 11.44
C ARG A 1060 36.02 -16.76 10.41
N PRO A 1061 36.46 -17.69 9.53
CA PRO A 1061 35.60 -18.27 8.49
C PRO A 1061 34.33 -18.97 9.02
N GLU A 1062 34.42 -19.51 10.24
CA GLU A 1062 33.34 -20.19 10.94
C GLU A 1062 32.37 -19.25 11.68
N VAL A 1063 32.53 -17.93 11.55
CA VAL A 1063 31.76 -16.88 12.22
C VAL A 1063 31.21 -15.89 11.18
N ASP A 1064 30.01 -15.39 11.42
CA ASP A 1064 29.35 -14.35 10.62
C ASP A 1064 29.39 -12.96 11.31
N GLY A 1065 29.57 -12.90 12.64
CA GLY A 1065 29.68 -11.63 13.38
C GLY A 1065 29.67 -11.80 14.91
N ILE A 1066 29.39 -10.71 15.63
CA ILE A 1066 29.30 -10.71 17.10
C ILE A 1066 27.85 -10.95 17.54
N LEU A 1067 27.65 -11.91 18.45
CA LEU A 1067 26.37 -12.26 19.07
C LEU A 1067 26.32 -11.76 20.51
N LEU A 1068 25.46 -10.79 20.79
CA LEU A 1068 25.23 -10.29 22.14
C LEU A 1068 24.24 -11.19 22.89
N LEU A 1069 24.61 -11.63 24.09
CA LEU A 1069 23.75 -12.38 25.00
C LEU A 1069 23.26 -11.47 26.12
N LEU A 1070 21.94 -11.31 26.26
CA LEU A 1070 21.30 -10.52 27.32
C LEU A 1070 20.28 -11.36 28.10
N GLU A 1071 20.12 -11.08 29.39
CA GLU A 1071 19.04 -11.72 30.16
C GLU A 1071 17.70 -11.09 29.82
N ASN A 1072 17.61 -9.77 29.98
CA ASN A 1072 16.45 -8.98 29.66
C ASN A 1072 16.92 -7.71 28.94
N PRO A 1073 16.57 -7.51 27.67
CA PRO A 1073 17.02 -6.34 26.94
C PRO A 1073 16.25 -5.10 27.42
N ILE A 1074 16.95 -4.18 28.08
CA ILE A 1074 16.37 -2.91 28.56
C ILE A 1074 16.64 -1.78 27.57
N PRO A 1075 15.86 -0.66 27.61
CA PRO A 1075 16.05 0.43 26.66
C PRO A 1075 17.46 1.01 26.62
N ASP A 1076 18.18 1.03 27.75
CA ASP A 1076 19.55 1.57 27.82
C ASP A 1076 20.56 0.74 27.03
N GLU A 1077 20.24 -0.53 26.74
CA GLU A 1077 21.09 -1.43 25.96
C GLU A 1077 20.82 -1.36 24.45
N ILE A 1078 19.75 -0.69 24.01
CA ILE A 1078 19.40 -0.59 22.58
C ILE A 1078 20.57 -0.05 21.73
N PRO A 1079 21.31 1.00 22.13
CA PRO A 1079 22.49 1.42 21.39
C PRO A 1079 23.55 0.32 21.24
N LEU A 1080 23.76 -0.51 22.26
CA LEU A 1080 24.67 -1.66 22.19
C LEU A 1080 24.12 -2.75 21.27
N ILE A 1081 22.82 -3.05 21.34
CA ILE A 1081 22.11 -4.01 20.47
C ILE A 1081 22.26 -3.63 19.00
N LEU A 1082 22.07 -2.35 18.67
CA LEU A 1082 22.23 -1.83 17.31
C LEU A 1082 23.69 -1.89 16.82
N SER A 1083 24.65 -1.87 17.74
CA SER A 1083 26.07 -1.88 17.40
C SER A 1083 26.59 -3.28 17.00
N VAL A 1084 25.99 -4.38 17.50
CA VAL A 1084 26.42 -5.78 17.22
C VAL A 1084 25.73 -6.38 16.00
N ASP A 1085 25.97 -7.65 15.67
CA ASP A 1085 25.48 -8.28 14.42
C ASP A 1085 24.40 -9.35 14.67
N GLY A 1086 24.25 -9.80 15.91
CA GLY A 1086 23.13 -10.61 16.33
C GLY A 1086 22.83 -10.50 17.83
N LEU A 1087 21.62 -10.95 18.20
CA LEU A 1087 21.10 -10.89 19.57
C LEU A 1087 20.50 -12.22 20.00
N LEU A 1088 20.81 -12.65 21.23
CA LEU A 1088 20.19 -13.78 21.89
C LEU A 1088 19.74 -13.38 23.30
N CYS A 1089 18.44 -13.45 23.57
CA CYS A 1089 17.89 -13.08 24.88
C CYS A 1089 17.17 -14.24 25.58
N ALA A 1090 17.32 -14.31 26.91
CA ALA A 1090 16.59 -15.27 27.73
C ALA A 1090 15.11 -14.86 27.91
N LYS A 1091 14.84 -13.56 28.06
CA LYS A 1091 13.50 -12.97 28.17
C LYS A 1091 13.20 -12.09 26.94
N GLY A 1092 12.00 -11.50 26.88
CA GLY A 1092 11.54 -10.69 25.76
C GLY A 1092 10.59 -11.42 24.80
N GLY A 1093 9.66 -10.66 24.22
CA GLY A 1093 8.67 -11.12 23.25
C GLY A 1093 8.82 -10.44 21.89
N SER A 1094 7.97 -10.84 20.93
CA SER A 1094 8.01 -10.38 19.53
C SER A 1094 7.76 -8.88 19.37
N THR A 1095 7.11 -8.26 20.36
CA THR A 1095 6.75 -6.84 20.38
C THR A 1095 7.56 -6.00 21.39
N SER A 1096 8.65 -6.53 21.94
CA SER A 1096 9.48 -5.81 22.92
C SER A 1096 10.22 -4.61 22.29
N HIS A 1097 10.65 -3.63 23.10
CA HIS A 1097 11.46 -2.51 22.62
C HIS A 1097 12.70 -2.96 21.83
N ALA A 1098 13.33 -4.05 22.27
CA ALA A 1098 14.47 -4.64 21.60
C ALA A 1098 14.07 -5.29 20.27
N ALA A 1099 12.96 -6.04 20.22
CA ALA A 1099 12.48 -6.64 18.98
C ALA A 1099 12.16 -5.56 17.92
N VAL A 1100 11.47 -4.50 18.35
CA VAL A 1100 11.21 -3.32 17.52
C VAL A 1100 12.49 -2.65 17.04
N ALA A 1101 13.49 -2.50 17.92
CA ALA A 1101 14.78 -1.90 17.56
C ALA A 1101 15.53 -2.74 16.52
N VAL A 1102 15.52 -4.06 16.68
CA VAL A 1102 16.10 -5.02 15.73
C VAL A 1102 15.42 -4.95 14.37
N HIS A 1103 14.08 -4.90 14.32
CA HIS A 1103 13.35 -4.71 13.06
C HIS A 1103 13.64 -3.37 12.38
N GLY A 1104 14.11 -2.38 13.14
CA GLY A 1104 14.58 -1.09 12.63
C GLY A 1104 16.05 -1.08 12.20
N ILE A 1105 16.72 -2.24 12.12
CA ILE A 1105 18.07 -2.38 11.53
C ILE A 1105 17.89 -2.72 10.06
N ASP A 1106 18.21 -1.75 9.22
CA ASP A 1106 17.93 -1.73 7.78
C ASP A 1106 19.20 -1.60 6.94
N ASP A 1107 20.32 -1.22 7.56
CA ASP A 1107 21.62 -1.01 6.95
C ASP A 1107 22.50 -2.27 6.91
N LYS A 1108 22.13 -3.32 7.64
CA LYS A 1108 22.87 -4.59 7.67
C LYS A 1108 21.99 -5.81 8.00
N PRO A 1109 22.38 -7.03 7.58
CA PRO A 1109 21.72 -8.24 8.04
C PRO A 1109 21.91 -8.40 9.56
N TYR A 1110 20.84 -8.77 10.26
CA TYR A 1110 20.85 -8.95 11.71
C TYR A 1110 20.03 -10.17 12.10
N ALA A 1111 20.57 -11.02 12.96
CA ALA A 1111 19.88 -12.21 13.46
C ALA A 1111 19.53 -12.07 14.95
N ALA A 1112 18.27 -12.27 15.31
CA ALA A 1112 17.81 -12.12 16.68
C ALA A 1112 16.84 -13.23 17.09
N VAL A 1113 17.11 -13.80 18.27
CA VAL A 1113 16.23 -14.76 18.96
C VAL A 1113 16.03 -14.29 20.39
N MET A 1114 14.78 -14.22 20.83
CA MET A 1114 14.42 -13.77 22.19
C MET A 1114 13.58 -14.81 22.91
N GLY A 1115 13.46 -14.70 24.24
CA GLY A 1115 12.59 -15.58 25.02
C GLY A 1115 13.07 -17.04 25.08
N VAL A 1116 14.39 -17.28 25.03
CA VAL A 1116 14.96 -18.63 25.16
C VAL A 1116 14.90 -19.07 26.62
N SER A 1117 13.88 -19.86 26.96
CA SER A 1117 13.56 -20.22 28.34
C SER A 1117 14.64 -21.05 29.05
N GLU A 1118 15.46 -21.75 28.27
CA GLU A 1118 16.57 -22.60 28.67
C GLU A 1118 17.86 -21.83 28.94
N LEU A 1119 17.94 -20.57 28.51
CA LEU A 1119 19.10 -19.71 28.68
C LEU A 1119 19.09 -19.08 30.07
N ARG A 1120 20.21 -19.19 30.79
CA ARG A 1120 20.45 -18.55 32.09
C ARG A 1120 21.76 -17.77 32.00
N LEU A 1121 21.70 -16.47 32.26
CA LEU A 1121 22.89 -15.63 32.25
C LEU A 1121 23.40 -15.42 33.67
N GLY A 1122 24.71 -15.29 33.79
CA GLY A 1122 25.40 -14.79 34.96
C GLY A 1122 26.49 -13.80 34.53
N HIS A 1123 27.31 -13.37 35.48
CA HIS A 1123 28.35 -12.37 35.18
C HIS A 1123 29.39 -12.90 34.18
N ASN A 1124 29.38 -12.38 32.94
CA ASN A 1124 30.23 -12.78 31.81
C ASN A 1124 30.24 -14.29 31.49
N LYS A 1125 29.12 -14.97 31.77
CA LYS A 1125 28.92 -16.38 31.44
C LYS A 1125 27.45 -16.66 31.22
N ALA A 1126 27.14 -17.65 30.41
CA ALA A 1126 25.79 -18.18 30.27
C ALA A 1126 25.78 -19.70 30.38
N GLU A 1127 24.61 -20.23 30.71
CA GLU A 1127 24.32 -21.65 30.70
C GLU A 1127 23.07 -21.88 29.84
N LEU A 1128 23.19 -22.76 28.85
CA LEU A 1128 22.07 -23.22 28.05
C LEU A 1128 21.73 -24.66 28.46
N ALA A 1129 20.60 -24.82 29.14
CA ALA A 1129 20.12 -26.13 29.55
C ALA A 1129 19.56 -26.92 28.36
N SER A 1130 19.80 -28.23 28.31
CA SER A 1130 19.14 -29.10 27.33
C SER A 1130 17.63 -29.16 27.60
N ALA A 1131 16.83 -29.37 26.55
CA ALA A 1131 15.37 -29.46 26.67
C ALA A 1131 14.86 -30.56 27.64
N ASP A 1132 15.70 -31.56 27.98
CA ASP A 1132 15.40 -32.59 28.97
C ASP A 1132 15.96 -32.31 30.38
N GLY A 1133 16.62 -31.15 30.55
CA GLY A 1133 17.19 -30.68 31.82
C GLY A 1133 18.39 -31.49 32.35
N ARG A 1134 18.94 -32.42 31.54
CA ARG A 1134 19.99 -33.35 31.98
C ARG A 1134 21.41 -32.89 31.69
N GLN A 1135 21.60 -31.96 30.76
CA GLN A 1135 22.91 -31.40 30.41
C GLN A 1135 22.81 -29.87 30.34
N ALA A 1136 23.90 -29.17 30.68
CA ALA A 1136 24.00 -27.73 30.56
C ALA A 1136 25.29 -27.38 29.82
N HIS A 1137 25.18 -26.55 28.79
CA HIS A 1137 26.32 -26.04 28.05
C HIS A 1137 26.75 -24.70 28.65
N HIS A 1138 27.98 -24.62 29.17
CA HIS A 1138 28.55 -23.38 29.67
C HIS A 1138 29.15 -22.57 28.52
N ILE A 1139 28.79 -21.30 28.46
CA ILE A 1139 29.12 -20.36 27.39
C ILE A 1139 29.90 -19.18 27.98
N ARG A 1140 30.98 -18.78 27.32
CA ARG A 1140 31.86 -17.66 27.71
C ARG A 1140 32.09 -16.72 26.52
N THR A 1141 32.60 -15.53 26.82
CA THR A 1141 33.02 -14.56 25.80
C THR A 1141 34.02 -15.21 24.84
N GLY A 1142 33.81 -15.06 23.53
CA GLY A 1142 34.66 -15.66 22.50
C GLY A 1142 34.21 -17.03 21.98
N ASP A 1143 33.32 -17.73 22.71
CA ASP A 1143 32.70 -18.97 22.25
C ASP A 1143 31.80 -18.70 21.04
N VAL A 1144 31.55 -19.73 20.22
CA VAL A 1144 30.68 -19.63 19.04
C VAL A 1144 29.34 -20.29 19.33
N LEU A 1145 28.26 -19.58 19.04
CA LEU A 1145 26.90 -20.11 19.01
C LEU A 1145 26.29 -19.87 17.64
N SER A 1146 25.37 -20.73 17.23
CA SER A 1146 24.61 -20.55 15.99
C SER A 1146 23.14 -20.37 16.32
N ILE A 1147 22.50 -19.36 15.73
CA ILE A 1147 21.07 -19.08 15.92
C ILE A 1147 20.36 -19.01 14.57
N HIS A 1148 19.07 -19.34 14.54
CA HIS A 1148 18.22 -19.10 13.38
C HIS A 1148 17.15 -18.07 13.73
N GLY A 1149 17.30 -16.86 13.20
CA GLY A 1149 16.48 -15.71 13.55
C GLY A 1149 14.99 -15.80 13.21
N GLN A 1150 14.59 -16.67 12.27
CA GLN A 1150 13.17 -16.93 11.97
C GLN A 1150 12.55 -18.11 12.73
N THR A 1151 13.26 -19.23 12.89
CA THR A 1151 12.73 -20.42 13.59
C THR A 1151 12.90 -20.33 15.11
N GLY A 1152 13.75 -19.43 15.59
CA GLY A 1152 14.08 -19.27 17.00
C GLY A 1152 15.02 -20.35 17.54
N GLU A 1153 15.58 -21.20 16.69
CA GLU A 1153 16.45 -22.31 17.12
C GLU A 1153 17.85 -21.82 17.50
N VAL A 1154 18.42 -22.41 18.55
CA VAL A 1154 19.75 -22.11 19.08
C VAL A 1154 20.59 -23.39 19.12
N PHE A 1155 21.82 -23.31 18.63
CA PHE A 1155 22.77 -24.41 18.55
C PHE A 1155 24.11 -24.01 19.18
N THR A 1156 24.72 -24.93 19.93
CA THR A 1156 26.06 -24.75 20.46
C THR A 1156 27.12 -24.99 19.37
N GLY A 1157 28.10 -24.10 19.24
CA GLY A 1157 29.14 -24.19 18.22
C GLY A 1157 28.75 -23.54 16.89
N SER A 1158 29.63 -23.68 15.89
CA SER A 1158 29.41 -23.22 14.52
C SER A 1158 28.72 -24.31 13.70
N VAL A 1159 27.53 -24.02 13.17
CA VAL A 1159 26.77 -24.94 12.30
C VAL A 1159 26.94 -24.53 10.84
N GLU A 1160 27.18 -25.50 9.95
CA GLU A 1160 27.40 -25.22 8.52
C GLU A 1160 26.18 -24.54 7.87
N VAL A 1161 26.41 -23.49 7.07
CA VAL A 1161 25.36 -22.70 6.41
C VAL A 1161 25.30 -23.03 4.92
N LEU A 1162 24.10 -23.16 4.35
CA LEU A 1162 23.92 -23.31 2.91
C LEU A 1162 24.28 -22.00 2.19
N SER A 1163 25.17 -22.07 1.19
CA SER A 1163 25.55 -20.89 0.40
C SER A 1163 24.44 -20.48 -0.56
N VAL A 1164 24.29 -19.17 -0.78
CA VAL A 1164 23.27 -18.55 -1.65
C VAL A 1164 23.40 -19.03 -3.11
N ALA A 1165 24.59 -19.46 -3.55
CA ALA A 1165 24.79 -20.02 -4.90
C ALA A 1165 24.13 -21.40 -5.11
N ALA A 1166 23.72 -22.10 -4.04
CA ALA A 1166 23.10 -23.43 -4.10
C ALA A 1166 21.56 -23.39 -4.06
N THR A 1167 20.94 -22.20 -4.01
CA THR A 1167 19.48 -22.03 -4.03
C THR A 1167 18.92 -22.12 -5.46
N GLY A 1168 19.21 -23.22 -6.16
CA GLY A 1168 18.37 -23.69 -7.26
C GLY A 1168 17.13 -24.41 -6.73
N GLU A 1169 16.33 -25.06 -7.60
CA GLU A 1169 15.03 -25.73 -7.33
C GLU A 1169 14.88 -26.52 -6.00
N ALA A 1170 15.99 -26.99 -5.40
CA ALA A 1170 16.01 -27.65 -4.09
C ALA A 1170 15.76 -26.68 -2.91
N GLY A 1171 16.28 -25.45 -2.99
CA GLY A 1171 16.04 -24.41 -1.99
C GLY A 1171 14.58 -24.02 -1.93
N GLU A 1172 13.95 -23.75 -3.08
CA GLU A 1172 12.52 -23.35 -3.15
C GLU A 1172 11.56 -24.41 -2.59
N LYS A 1173 11.87 -25.70 -2.75
CA LYS A 1173 11.07 -26.80 -2.19
C LYS A 1173 11.15 -26.88 -0.66
N GLU A 1174 12.32 -26.60 -0.08
CA GLU A 1174 12.48 -26.59 1.38
C GLU A 1174 11.88 -25.31 1.99
N THR A 1175 12.01 -24.15 1.33
CA THR A 1175 11.34 -22.91 1.75
C THR A 1175 9.81 -23.00 1.64
N ALA A 1176 9.29 -23.71 0.64
CA ALA A 1176 7.87 -24.00 0.51
C ALA A 1176 7.35 -24.92 1.63
N ARG A 1177 8.18 -25.86 2.11
CA ARG A 1177 7.89 -26.69 3.28
C ARG A 1177 7.81 -25.87 4.57
N ILE A 1178 8.75 -24.95 4.77
CA ILE A 1178 8.76 -24.06 5.96
C ILE A 1178 7.60 -23.06 5.92
N ARG A 1179 7.16 -22.61 4.74
CA ARG A 1179 5.95 -21.76 4.61
C ARG A 1179 4.63 -22.51 4.85
N GLN A 1180 4.65 -23.85 4.86
CA GLN A 1180 3.49 -24.70 5.11
C GLN A 1180 3.36 -25.19 6.55
N ALA A 1181 4.45 -25.11 7.34
CA ALA A 1181 4.45 -25.33 8.78
C ALA A 1181 4.23 -24.01 9.51
#